data_AF-A0A935KQ77-F1
#
_entry.id   AF-A0A935KQ77-F1
#
_cell.length_a   1.000
_cell.length_b   1.000
_cell.length_c   1.000
_cell.angle_alpha   90.00
_cell.angle_beta   90.00
_cell.angle_gamma   90.00
#
_symmetry.space_group_name_H-M   'P 1'
#
loop_
_entity.id
_entity.type
_entity.pdbx_description
1 polymer ?
#
loop_
_entity_poly.entity_id
_entity_poly.type
_entity_poly.pdbx_seq_one_letter_code
_entity_poly.pdbx_strand_id
1 'polypeptide(L)'
;MKRPFDFASGVLAALAPLPFVAGAVLYGGERWTDSKLVLLAAVASSFALAAASLLLTHVPAVGRALVVIALGAAFVLSFGVIAQAPLLALLAVVVAWWALFAVFSASGVRRTRGEGTPPRDSPARRARGAALGAGIVWLVAVSGGGATDPGSVRALGASALVAALLAARWLGLEGGRHPRRAAALAVGCGIFILGLALGPGPWALRAQFTVIVPLVTLAALPRLARHGVDEVDWWEPVIDHPARLLVATFLMLCLGGGLLLALPVCAGNGASVGLLDATFTAVSAVCVTGLTVLDTPTDFSRFGQFGILLLIQAGGLGIMTFSTAAMRLFGRRMSLRHEGVVAELMSAEDRSQLFASTLRLLRFTLACEAAGALLLAWRFWAHGEGLPAAAWNGLFTAVSAFCNAGFALQSDNLVAYQRDPTVLHVVAALIVLGGLSPIVFLRALQLARGRAVASAAQVKLALVSTLVLLVGGTLVLAVIEWHGALGALPPWHRLHNAWLHSATTRTAGFNSVDMLAFRPASVTVMMVLMFIGGCPGGTAGGIKTTTAALLLLAVAAAIRGHGAVEVAGRRVPHRSIYRAAAVATLGLLAVLGGTLIVQLTQPLEPVTALFEVISALGTVGLTIGGTGALDAVGKLAIMVCMFAGRVGPLTLFMFLSHRRLPAVWRRPEEEIDVG
;
A
#
# COMPACT_ATOMS: atom_id res chain seq x y z
N MET A 1 -32.39 46.29 8.18
CA MET A 1 -33.61 45.97 7.39
C MET A 1 -33.66 44.47 7.16
N LYS A 2 -34.82 43.88 7.47
CA LYS A 2 -35.11 42.44 7.54
C LYS A 2 -34.87 41.71 6.21
N ARG A 3 -34.25 40.53 6.28
CA ARG A 3 -34.82 39.32 5.67
C ARG A 3 -34.78 38.19 6.71
N PRO A 4 -35.92 37.76 7.25
CA PRO A 4 -35.99 36.52 8.01
C PRO A 4 -35.91 35.40 6.97
N PHE A 5 -34.86 34.58 7.03
CA PHE A 5 -34.76 33.33 6.30
C PHE A 5 -34.39 32.28 7.35
N ASP A 6 -35.32 31.87 8.19
CA ASP A 6 -36.54 31.06 7.97
C ASP A 6 -36.25 29.70 8.59
N PHE A 7 -36.39 29.66 9.92
CA PHE A 7 -36.27 28.47 10.75
C PHE A 7 -37.16 27.32 10.20
N ALA A 8 -38.24 27.66 9.48
CA ALA A 8 -39.09 26.71 8.78
C ALA A 8 -38.38 26.00 7.61
N SER A 9 -37.48 26.66 6.88
CA SER A 9 -36.73 26.05 5.77
C SER A 9 -35.64 25.07 6.23
N GLY A 10 -35.01 25.34 7.39
CA GLY A 10 -34.06 24.43 8.03
C GLY A 10 -34.74 23.20 8.66
N VAL A 11 -35.93 23.38 9.22
CA VAL A 11 -36.76 22.29 9.75
C VAL A 11 -37.36 21.45 8.60
N LEU A 12 -37.85 22.07 7.51
CA LEU A 12 -38.35 21.33 6.32
C LEU A 12 -37.24 20.57 5.58
N ALA A 13 -36.01 21.06 5.57
CA ALA A 13 -34.86 20.34 4.98
C ALA A 13 -34.32 19.22 5.89
N ALA A 14 -34.42 19.36 7.22
CA ALA A 14 -34.09 18.31 8.18
C ALA A 14 -35.19 17.22 8.27
N LEU A 15 -36.45 17.58 7.99
CA LEU A 15 -37.60 16.66 7.92
C LEU A 15 -37.79 16.03 6.53
N ALA A 16 -37.11 16.47 5.48
CA ALA A 16 -37.24 15.93 4.13
C ALA A 16 -37.03 14.40 4.00
N PRO A 17 -36.14 13.73 4.77
CA PRO A 17 -36.03 12.27 4.74
C PRO A 17 -37.07 11.55 5.62
N LEU A 18 -37.76 12.23 6.54
CA LEU A 18 -38.67 11.57 7.49
C LEU A 18 -39.90 10.92 6.85
N PRO A 19 -40.58 11.48 5.83
CA PRO A 19 -41.68 10.79 5.16
C PRO A 19 -41.24 9.51 4.44
N PHE A 20 -39.98 9.45 3.98
CA PHE A 20 -39.43 8.31 3.24
C PHE A 20 -38.91 7.20 4.16
N VAL A 21 -38.36 7.56 5.33
CA VAL A 21 -37.98 6.60 6.38
C VAL A 21 -39.23 6.08 7.13
N ALA A 22 -40.23 6.94 7.36
CA ALA A 22 -41.49 6.54 7.98
C ALA A 22 -42.32 5.62 7.07
N GLY A 23 -42.30 5.82 5.75
CA GLY A 23 -42.96 4.92 4.79
C GLY A 23 -42.39 3.49 4.79
N ALA A 24 -41.08 3.34 5.02
CA ALA A 24 -40.39 2.05 5.11
C ALA A 24 -40.66 1.29 6.42
N VAL A 25 -41.09 1.99 7.48
CA VAL A 25 -41.37 1.40 8.80
C VAL A 25 -42.88 1.25 9.05
N LEU A 26 -43.74 2.10 8.48
CA LEU A 26 -45.18 2.13 8.76
C LEU A 26 -46.05 1.35 7.76
N TYR A 27 -45.59 1.08 6.52
CA TYR A 27 -46.33 0.28 5.56
C TYR A 27 -45.72 -1.12 5.42
N GLY A 28 -45.95 -1.93 6.45
CA GLY A 28 -45.82 -3.39 6.34
C GLY A 28 -46.89 -3.93 5.40
N GLY A 29 -46.49 -4.52 4.27
CA GLY A 29 -47.47 -5.16 3.38
C GLY A 29 -46.88 -5.88 2.17
N GLU A 30 -45.91 -5.29 1.46
CA GLU A 30 -45.34 -5.92 0.26
C GLU A 30 -43.81 -5.86 0.28
N ARG A 31 -43.18 -7.04 0.11
CA ARG A 31 -41.71 -7.20 0.10
C ARG A 31 -41.10 -6.48 -1.09
N TRP A 32 -40.53 -5.29 -0.85
CA TRP A 32 -39.56 -4.70 -1.76
C TRP A 32 -38.31 -5.59 -1.77
N THR A 33 -37.85 -6.02 -2.95
CA THR A 33 -36.60 -6.78 -3.10
C THR A 33 -35.40 -5.94 -2.63
N ASP A 34 -34.40 -6.55 -1.98
CA ASP A 34 -33.22 -5.87 -1.40
C ASP A 34 -32.54 -4.87 -2.37
N SER A 35 -32.58 -5.17 -3.67
CA SER A 35 -32.09 -4.30 -4.74
C SER A 35 -32.78 -2.94 -4.85
N LYS A 36 -34.08 -2.86 -4.56
CA LYS A 36 -34.86 -1.60 -4.66
C LYS A 36 -34.64 -0.70 -3.46
N LEU A 37 -34.45 -1.26 -2.27
CA LEU A 37 -34.09 -0.54 -1.04
C LEU A 37 -32.69 0.10 -1.15
N VAL A 38 -31.73 -0.63 -1.71
CA VAL A 38 -30.36 -0.14 -1.94
C VAL A 38 -30.34 0.97 -2.99
N LEU A 39 -31.16 0.85 -4.04
CA LEU A 39 -31.30 1.89 -5.05
C LEU A 39 -31.94 3.17 -4.47
N LEU A 40 -32.99 3.03 -3.64
CA LEU A 40 -33.63 4.17 -2.99
C LEU A 40 -32.66 4.88 -2.02
N ALA A 41 -31.86 4.11 -1.28
CA ALA A 41 -30.81 4.61 -0.40
C ALA A 41 -29.70 5.33 -1.18
N ALA A 42 -29.28 4.81 -2.33
CA ALA A 42 -28.27 5.44 -3.20
C ALA A 42 -28.78 6.78 -3.79
N VAL A 43 -30.05 6.82 -4.20
CA VAL A 43 -30.70 8.05 -4.68
C VAL A 43 -30.82 9.07 -3.55
N ALA A 44 -31.31 8.66 -2.37
CA ALA A 44 -31.43 9.53 -1.20
C ALA A 44 -30.06 10.09 -0.75
N SER A 45 -29.02 9.25 -0.78
CA SER A 45 -27.64 9.65 -0.45
C SER A 45 -27.08 10.63 -1.48
N SER A 46 -27.38 10.45 -2.76
CA SER A 46 -26.98 11.36 -3.84
C SER A 46 -27.66 12.73 -3.72
N PHE A 47 -28.94 12.77 -3.36
CA PHE A 47 -29.65 14.03 -3.07
C PHE A 47 -29.14 14.70 -1.79
N ALA A 48 -28.82 13.93 -0.74
CA ALA A 48 -28.21 14.45 0.47
C ALA A 48 -26.81 15.03 0.21
N LEU A 49 -26.00 14.38 -0.61
CA LEU A 49 -24.70 14.89 -1.08
C LEU A 49 -24.86 16.16 -1.93
N ALA A 50 -25.86 16.23 -2.80
CA ALA A 50 -26.16 17.42 -3.58
C ALA A 50 -26.62 18.60 -2.69
N ALA A 51 -27.50 18.35 -1.72
CA ALA A 51 -27.94 19.35 -0.75
C ALA A 51 -26.79 19.81 0.16
N ALA A 52 -25.94 18.89 0.61
CA ALA A 52 -24.77 19.23 1.40
C ALA A 52 -23.71 20.00 0.59
N SER A 53 -23.60 19.74 -0.72
CA SER A 53 -22.76 20.53 -1.65
C SER A 53 -23.25 21.98 -1.81
N LEU A 54 -24.57 22.19 -1.81
CA LEU A 54 -25.19 23.52 -1.81
C LEU A 54 -25.01 24.23 -0.47
N LEU A 55 -24.97 23.51 0.65
CA LEU A 55 -24.73 24.08 1.98
C LEU A 55 -23.24 24.37 2.22
N LEU A 56 -22.32 23.66 1.57
CA LEU A 56 -20.88 23.89 1.68
C LEU A 56 -20.43 25.27 1.16
N THR A 57 -21.21 25.89 0.27
CA THR A 57 -20.95 27.24 -0.25
C THR A 57 -21.41 28.35 0.69
N HIS A 58 -22.42 28.08 1.53
CA HIS A 58 -23.04 29.08 2.41
C HIS A 58 -22.69 28.88 3.91
N VAL A 59 -22.68 27.65 4.42
CA VAL A 59 -22.38 27.30 5.84
C VAL A 59 -21.47 26.05 5.91
N PRO A 60 -20.14 26.22 5.81
CA PRO A 60 -19.19 25.11 5.60
C PRO A 60 -19.11 24.08 6.73
N ALA A 61 -19.41 24.46 7.98
CA ALA A 61 -19.37 23.55 9.12
C ALA A 61 -20.56 22.57 9.11
N VAL A 62 -21.76 23.09 8.84
CA VAL A 62 -22.99 22.28 8.74
C VAL A 62 -22.95 21.40 7.50
N GLY A 63 -22.47 21.93 6.37
CA GLY A 63 -22.27 21.14 5.15
C GLY A 63 -21.35 19.93 5.36
N ARG A 64 -20.25 20.08 6.12
CA ARG A 64 -19.35 18.95 6.44
C ARG A 64 -20.01 17.90 7.34
N ALA A 65 -20.73 18.32 8.38
CA ALA A 65 -21.43 17.38 9.26
C ALA A 65 -22.49 16.59 8.48
N LEU A 66 -23.25 17.26 7.60
CA LEU A 66 -24.25 16.61 6.76
C LEU A 66 -23.63 15.65 5.73
N VAL A 67 -22.49 15.99 5.13
CA VAL A 67 -21.77 15.04 4.25
C VAL A 67 -21.34 13.79 5.01
N VAL A 68 -20.79 13.92 6.22
CA VAL A 68 -20.37 12.77 7.04
C VAL A 68 -21.56 11.91 7.44
N ILE A 69 -22.65 12.53 7.88
CA ILE A 69 -23.89 11.82 8.25
C ILE A 69 -24.49 11.12 7.02
N ALA A 70 -24.51 11.79 5.86
CA ALA A 70 -25.04 11.21 4.62
C ALA A 70 -24.19 10.02 4.13
N LEU A 71 -22.85 10.13 4.21
CA LEU A 71 -21.95 9.03 3.87
C LEU A 71 -22.05 7.86 4.86
N GLY A 72 -22.17 8.16 6.16
CA GLY A 72 -22.38 7.15 7.19
C GLY A 72 -23.70 6.41 7.02
N ALA A 73 -24.79 7.14 6.74
CA ALA A 73 -26.09 6.55 6.43
C ALA A 73 -26.06 5.72 5.14
N ALA A 74 -25.40 6.20 4.08
CA ALA A 74 -25.21 5.47 2.83
C ALA A 74 -24.45 4.15 3.06
N PHE A 75 -23.39 4.18 3.88
CA PHE A 75 -22.59 3.00 4.22
C PHE A 75 -23.40 1.98 5.02
N VAL A 76 -24.12 2.41 6.05
CA VAL A 76 -24.96 1.52 6.89
C VAL A 76 -26.10 0.91 6.08
N LEU A 77 -26.79 1.71 5.25
CA LEU A 77 -27.89 1.21 4.40
C LEU A 77 -27.42 0.28 3.28
N SER A 78 -26.17 0.43 2.83
CA SER A 78 -25.58 -0.43 1.79
C SER A 78 -24.82 -1.64 2.36
N PHE A 79 -24.70 -1.74 3.70
CA PHE A 79 -23.85 -2.72 4.37
C PHE A 79 -24.24 -4.18 4.05
N GLY A 80 -25.53 -4.48 3.95
CA GLY A 80 -26.02 -5.82 3.62
C GLY A 80 -25.62 -6.31 2.21
N VAL A 81 -25.58 -5.40 1.23
CA VAL A 81 -25.13 -5.71 -0.15
C VAL A 81 -23.62 -5.69 -0.26
N ILE A 82 -22.97 -4.76 0.44
CA ILE A 82 -21.51 -4.69 0.59
C ILE A 82 -20.97 -6.02 1.16
N ALA A 83 -21.62 -6.59 2.17
CA ALA A 83 -21.23 -7.85 2.79
C ALA A 83 -21.35 -9.07 1.85
N GLN A 84 -22.19 -9.00 0.82
CA GLN A 84 -22.40 -10.09 -0.15
C GLN A 84 -21.51 -9.95 -1.40
N ALA A 85 -20.85 -8.81 -1.60
CA ALA A 85 -20.05 -8.51 -2.77
C ALA A 85 -18.70 -7.89 -2.35
N PRO A 86 -17.65 -8.70 -2.18
CA PRO A 86 -16.41 -8.30 -1.50
C PRO A 86 -15.61 -7.22 -2.25
N LEU A 87 -15.79 -7.12 -3.58
CA LEU A 87 -15.22 -6.05 -4.41
C LEU A 87 -15.90 -4.69 -4.14
N LEU A 88 -17.20 -4.67 -3.88
CA LEU A 88 -17.94 -3.47 -3.45
C LEU A 88 -17.62 -3.10 -2.01
N ALA A 89 -17.34 -4.08 -1.15
CA ALA A 89 -16.86 -3.83 0.21
C ALA A 89 -15.54 -3.10 0.24
N LEU A 90 -14.55 -3.58 -0.52
CA LEU A 90 -13.24 -2.94 -0.62
C LEU A 90 -13.38 -1.51 -1.17
N LEU A 91 -14.21 -1.31 -2.19
CA LEU A 91 -14.40 -0.02 -2.83
C LEU A 91 -15.18 0.96 -1.93
N ALA A 92 -16.18 0.49 -1.20
CA ALA A 92 -16.90 1.26 -0.18
C ALA A 92 -15.98 1.65 0.98
N VAL A 93 -15.10 0.75 1.43
CA VAL A 93 -14.08 1.06 2.44
C VAL A 93 -13.10 2.11 1.91
N VAL A 94 -12.57 1.96 0.69
CA VAL A 94 -11.66 2.94 0.07
C VAL A 94 -12.34 4.31 -0.10
N VAL A 95 -13.60 4.34 -0.54
CA VAL A 95 -14.37 5.58 -0.69
C VAL A 95 -14.70 6.19 0.67
N ALA A 96 -15.08 5.40 1.67
CA ALA A 96 -15.34 5.88 3.03
C ALA A 96 -14.05 6.46 3.64
N TRP A 97 -12.92 5.77 3.46
CA TRP A 97 -11.61 6.22 3.93
C TRP A 97 -11.14 7.48 3.21
N TRP A 98 -11.33 7.56 1.89
CA TRP A 98 -11.02 8.76 1.10
C TRP A 98 -11.93 9.95 1.47
N ALA A 99 -13.21 9.70 1.74
CA ALA A 99 -14.14 10.73 2.17
C ALA A 99 -13.85 11.21 3.60
N LEU A 100 -13.55 10.29 4.53
CA LEU A 100 -13.02 10.61 5.86
C LEU A 100 -11.76 11.45 5.76
N PHE A 101 -10.81 11.04 4.92
CA PHE A 101 -9.56 11.78 4.69
C PHE A 101 -9.80 13.16 4.06
N ALA A 102 -10.72 13.29 3.09
CA ALA A 102 -11.09 14.56 2.47
C ALA A 102 -11.76 15.51 3.48
N VAL A 103 -12.58 14.98 4.39
CA VAL A 103 -13.23 15.75 5.47
C VAL A 103 -12.23 16.18 6.53
N PHE A 104 -11.32 15.30 6.95
CA PHE A 104 -10.33 15.58 8.00
C PHE A 104 -9.15 16.42 7.51
N SER A 105 -8.69 16.25 6.27
CA SER A 105 -7.65 17.11 5.66
C SER A 105 -8.10 18.57 5.52
N ALA A 106 -9.41 18.81 5.47
CA ALA A 106 -10.00 20.15 5.45
C ALA A 106 -10.05 20.86 6.82
N SER A 107 -9.64 20.19 7.92
CA SER A 107 -9.58 20.77 9.27
C SER A 107 -8.48 21.83 9.46
N GLY A 108 -7.60 22.02 8.47
CA GLY A 108 -6.47 22.96 8.52
C GLY A 108 -6.79 24.42 8.20
N VAL A 109 -7.94 24.75 7.61
CA VAL A 109 -8.25 26.14 7.21
C VAL A 109 -9.12 26.82 8.27
N ARG A 110 -8.52 27.14 9.44
CA ARG A 110 -9.10 28.19 10.28
C ARG A 110 -8.79 29.55 9.64
N ARG A 111 -9.81 30.41 9.57
CA ARG A 111 -9.73 31.81 9.17
C ARG A 111 -8.57 32.49 9.91
N THR A 112 -7.47 32.75 9.21
CA THR A 112 -6.57 33.83 9.59
C THR A 112 -7.34 35.13 9.31
N ARG A 113 -7.90 35.73 10.35
CA ARG A 113 -8.35 37.12 10.31
C ARG A 113 -7.05 37.95 10.37
N GLY A 114 -6.56 38.35 9.22
CA GLY A 114 -5.31 39.10 9.11
C GLY A 114 -4.63 38.80 7.78
N GLU A 115 -4.84 39.73 6.85
CA GLU A 115 -4.05 39.96 5.61
C GLU A 115 -4.17 38.93 4.47
N GLY A 116 -4.54 39.46 3.29
CA GLY A 116 -4.55 38.75 2.01
C GLY A 116 -5.84 38.00 1.74
N THR A 117 -6.48 38.30 0.61
CA THR A 117 -7.65 37.60 0.07
C THR A 117 -7.53 36.07 0.19
N PRO A 118 -8.60 35.35 0.62
CA PRO A 118 -8.56 33.89 0.61
C PRO A 118 -8.31 33.42 -0.83
N PRO A 119 -7.52 32.36 -1.06
CA PRO A 119 -7.39 31.80 -2.40
C PRO A 119 -8.80 31.43 -2.88
N ARG A 120 -9.27 32.14 -3.92
CA ARG A 120 -10.58 31.98 -4.56
C ARG A 120 -10.83 30.53 -5.03
N ASP A 121 -9.80 29.69 -5.05
CA ASP A 121 -9.81 28.28 -5.44
C ASP A 121 -10.39 27.30 -4.41
N SER A 122 -10.52 27.68 -3.13
CA SER A 122 -10.88 26.68 -2.10
C SER A 122 -12.31 26.10 -2.23
N PRO A 123 -13.34 26.82 -2.69
CA PRO A 123 -14.67 26.25 -2.95
C PRO A 123 -14.68 25.44 -4.26
N ALA A 124 -13.96 25.89 -5.29
CA ALA A 124 -13.86 25.22 -6.58
C ALA A 124 -13.15 23.86 -6.49
N ARG A 125 -12.08 23.77 -5.69
CA ARG A 125 -11.41 22.49 -5.38
C ARG A 125 -12.32 21.54 -4.59
N ARG A 126 -13.11 22.07 -3.65
CA ARG A 126 -14.09 21.31 -2.86
C ARG A 126 -15.23 20.77 -3.73
N ALA A 127 -15.73 21.57 -4.66
CA ALA A 127 -16.74 21.16 -5.63
C ALA A 127 -16.22 20.12 -6.63
N ARG A 128 -14.98 20.27 -7.12
CA ARG A 128 -14.31 19.26 -7.98
C ARG A 128 -14.14 17.91 -7.26
N GLY A 129 -13.70 17.92 -6.00
CA GLY A 129 -13.58 16.69 -5.21
C GLY A 129 -14.92 15.99 -4.95
N ALA A 130 -15.97 16.76 -4.69
CA ALA A 130 -17.33 16.23 -4.53
C ALA A 130 -17.90 15.67 -5.84
N ALA A 131 -17.68 16.33 -6.98
CA ALA A 131 -18.13 15.86 -8.29
C ALA A 131 -17.40 14.59 -8.75
N LEU A 132 -16.09 14.51 -8.52
CA LEU A 132 -15.29 13.31 -8.78
C LEU A 132 -15.68 12.17 -7.85
N GLY A 133 -15.87 12.45 -6.56
CA GLY A 133 -16.34 11.46 -5.58
C GLY A 133 -17.72 10.90 -5.92
N ALA A 134 -18.66 11.77 -6.31
CA ALA A 134 -19.99 11.36 -6.75
C ALA A 134 -19.93 10.53 -8.05
N GLY A 135 -19.06 10.89 -9.00
CA GLY A 135 -18.85 10.13 -10.23
C GLY A 135 -18.22 8.75 -10.00
N ILE A 136 -17.31 8.61 -9.04
CA ILE A 136 -16.71 7.32 -8.66
C ILE A 136 -17.72 6.46 -7.91
N VAL A 137 -18.44 7.01 -6.94
CA VAL A 137 -19.54 6.31 -6.24
C VAL A 137 -20.59 5.83 -7.24
N TRP A 138 -20.90 6.64 -8.26
CA TRP A 138 -21.77 6.28 -9.37
C TRP A 138 -21.22 5.12 -10.21
N LEU A 139 -19.94 5.17 -10.60
CA LEU A 139 -19.29 4.12 -11.40
C LEU A 139 -19.25 2.76 -10.67
N VAL A 140 -19.18 2.81 -9.35
CA VAL A 140 -19.11 1.65 -8.45
C VAL A 140 -20.50 1.08 -8.21
N ALA A 141 -21.51 1.93 -8.01
CA ALA A 141 -22.89 1.50 -7.90
C ALA A 141 -23.42 0.87 -9.19
N VAL A 142 -23.00 1.38 -10.36
CA VAL A 142 -23.38 0.86 -11.68
C VAL A 142 -22.65 -0.44 -12.03
N SER A 143 -21.37 -0.57 -11.66
CA SER A 143 -20.61 -1.81 -11.92
C SER A 143 -20.93 -2.94 -10.93
N GLY A 144 -21.47 -2.59 -9.75
CA GLY A 144 -21.77 -3.53 -8.67
C GLY A 144 -23.15 -4.17 -8.69
N GLY A 145 -24.12 -3.59 -9.38
CA GLY A 145 -25.49 -4.11 -9.43
C GLY A 145 -25.86 -4.50 -10.86
N GLY A 146 -26.21 -5.77 -11.09
CA GLY A 146 -26.87 -6.21 -12.32
C GLY A 146 -28.24 -5.54 -12.47
N ALA A 147 -28.25 -4.26 -12.87
CA ALA A 147 -29.45 -3.47 -13.04
C ALA A 147 -30.17 -3.88 -14.34
N THR A 148 -30.96 -4.95 -14.25
CA THR A 148 -31.78 -5.47 -15.37
C THR A 148 -33.19 -4.87 -15.39
N ASP A 149 -33.64 -4.20 -14.33
CA ASP A 149 -34.97 -3.60 -14.22
C ASP A 149 -34.99 -2.14 -14.78
N PRO A 150 -35.93 -1.82 -15.70
CA PRO A 150 -36.19 -0.47 -16.23
C PRO A 150 -36.30 0.65 -15.18
N GLY A 151 -36.81 0.37 -13.99
CA GLY A 151 -36.96 1.36 -12.90
C GLY A 151 -35.61 1.85 -12.38
N SER A 152 -34.67 0.94 -12.18
CA SER A 152 -33.28 1.23 -11.76
C SER A 152 -32.55 2.08 -12.78
N VAL A 153 -32.72 1.80 -14.06
CA VAL A 153 -32.09 2.57 -15.15
C VAL A 153 -32.64 4.00 -15.22
N ARG A 154 -33.95 4.20 -15.00
CA ARG A 154 -34.56 5.54 -14.94
C ARG A 154 -34.06 6.34 -13.73
N ALA A 155 -33.94 5.71 -12.56
CA ALA A 155 -33.38 6.35 -11.37
C ALA A 155 -31.90 6.73 -11.54
N LEU A 156 -31.12 5.84 -12.16
CA LEU A 156 -29.71 6.09 -12.52
C LEU A 156 -29.57 7.22 -13.54
N GLY A 157 -30.43 7.26 -14.56
CA GLY A 157 -30.49 8.37 -15.53
C GLY A 157 -30.84 9.71 -14.89
N ALA A 158 -31.79 9.73 -13.96
CA ALA A 158 -32.15 10.94 -13.21
C ALA A 158 -30.98 11.44 -12.34
N SER A 159 -30.23 10.55 -11.70
CA SER A 159 -29.06 10.93 -10.90
C SER A 159 -27.91 11.51 -11.75
N ALA A 160 -27.67 10.94 -12.94
CA ALA A 160 -26.69 11.44 -13.90
C ALA A 160 -27.09 12.82 -14.46
N LEU A 161 -28.39 13.04 -14.71
CA LEU A 161 -28.93 14.34 -15.11
C LEU A 161 -28.71 15.40 -14.02
N VAL A 162 -28.94 15.07 -12.75
CA VAL A 162 -28.69 15.99 -11.63
C VAL A 162 -27.19 16.32 -11.53
N ALA A 163 -26.30 15.34 -11.66
CA ALA A 163 -24.86 15.57 -11.65
C ALA A 163 -24.41 16.47 -12.83
N ALA A 164 -24.96 16.25 -14.02
CA ALA A 164 -24.69 17.06 -15.20
C ALA A 164 -25.21 18.50 -15.06
N LEU A 165 -26.41 18.69 -14.50
CA LEU A 165 -27.00 20.02 -14.23
C LEU A 165 -26.19 20.79 -13.18
N LEU A 166 -25.68 20.10 -12.14
CA LEU A 166 -24.79 20.70 -11.14
C LEU A 166 -23.45 21.12 -11.77
N ALA A 167 -22.88 20.30 -12.66
CA ALA A 167 -21.67 20.62 -13.42
C ALA A 167 -21.88 21.80 -14.39
N ALA A 168 -23.04 21.85 -15.07
CA ALA A 168 -23.41 22.94 -15.96
C ALA A 168 -23.63 24.26 -15.20
N ARG A 169 -24.31 24.22 -14.05
CA ARG A 169 -24.49 25.37 -13.16
C ARG A 169 -23.16 25.88 -12.61
N TRP A 170 -22.23 24.97 -12.28
CA TRP A 170 -20.87 25.32 -11.87
C TRP A 170 -20.12 26.11 -12.96
N LEU A 171 -20.16 25.65 -14.21
CA LEU A 171 -19.60 26.36 -15.36
C LEU A 171 -20.27 27.71 -15.64
N GLY A 172 -21.59 27.81 -15.40
CA GLY A 172 -22.35 29.04 -15.53
C GLY A 172 -22.01 30.08 -14.45
N LEU A 173 -21.66 29.66 -13.24
CA LEU A 173 -21.23 30.56 -12.15
C LEU A 173 -19.80 31.09 -12.34
N GLU A 174 -18.93 30.38 -13.06
CA GLU A 174 -17.65 30.91 -13.59
C GLU A 174 -17.85 31.74 -14.89
N GLY A 175 -19.07 31.74 -15.43
CA GLY A 175 -19.44 32.17 -16.77
C GLY A 175 -19.57 33.68 -16.98
N GLY A 176 -18.50 34.42 -16.73
CA GLY A 176 -18.24 35.70 -17.41
C GLY A 176 -17.22 35.58 -18.56
N ARG A 177 -16.50 34.45 -18.67
CA ARG A 177 -15.31 34.37 -19.54
C ARG A 177 -15.29 33.29 -20.63
N HIS A 178 -16.17 32.26 -20.64
CA HIS A 178 -16.05 31.17 -21.63
C HIS A 178 -17.39 30.51 -22.07
N PRO A 179 -18.24 31.18 -22.87
CA PRO A 179 -19.55 30.66 -23.31
C PRO A 179 -19.48 29.41 -24.20
N ARG A 180 -18.39 29.23 -24.96
CA ARG A 180 -18.17 28.04 -25.81
C ARG A 180 -18.00 26.74 -25.02
N ARG A 181 -17.55 26.81 -23.76
CA ARG A 181 -17.32 25.65 -22.89
C ARG A 181 -18.63 25.11 -22.30
N ALA A 182 -19.55 26.00 -21.93
CA ALA A 182 -20.89 25.64 -21.50
C ALA A 182 -21.71 25.01 -22.64
N ALA A 183 -21.54 25.52 -23.87
CA ALA A 183 -22.17 24.96 -25.07
C ALA A 183 -21.68 23.54 -25.39
N ALA A 184 -20.38 23.26 -25.32
CA ALA A 184 -19.84 21.92 -25.60
C ALA A 184 -20.29 20.86 -24.57
N LEU A 185 -20.39 21.25 -23.29
CA LEU A 185 -20.88 20.36 -22.24
C LEU A 185 -22.40 20.14 -22.35
N ALA A 186 -23.16 21.18 -22.69
CA ALA A 186 -24.59 21.08 -22.95
C ALA A 186 -24.89 20.20 -24.19
N VAL A 187 -24.08 20.29 -25.24
CA VAL A 187 -24.15 19.41 -26.41
C VAL A 187 -23.79 17.97 -26.04
N GLY A 188 -22.76 17.74 -25.22
CA GLY A 188 -22.42 16.40 -24.71
C GLY A 188 -23.52 15.78 -23.84
N CYS A 189 -24.13 16.58 -22.97
CA CYS A 189 -25.30 16.16 -22.17
C CYS A 189 -26.53 15.93 -23.05
N GLY A 190 -26.73 16.75 -24.09
CA GLY A 190 -27.81 16.59 -25.06
C GLY A 190 -27.67 15.31 -25.88
N ILE A 191 -26.46 14.96 -26.33
CA ILE A 191 -26.15 13.71 -27.02
C ILE A 191 -26.37 12.50 -26.10
N PHE A 192 -26.01 12.62 -24.81
CA PHE A 192 -26.26 11.60 -23.80
C PHE A 192 -27.77 11.35 -23.57
N ILE A 193 -28.56 12.42 -23.45
CA ILE A 193 -30.01 12.36 -23.30
C ILE A 193 -30.68 11.81 -24.57
N LEU A 194 -30.20 12.21 -25.75
CA LEU A 194 -30.70 11.74 -27.04
C LEU A 194 -30.40 10.24 -27.26
N GLY A 195 -29.23 9.76 -26.83
CA GLY A 195 -28.86 8.33 -26.85
C GLY A 195 -29.66 7.46 -25.87
N LEU A 196 -30.20 8.04 -24.79
CA LEU A 196 -31.17 7.38 -23.91
C LEU A 196 -32.59 7.38 -24.48
N ALA A 197 -32.95 8.36 -25.32
CA ALA A 197 -34.30 8.57 -25.85
C ALA A 197 -34.58 7.93 -27.23
N LEU A 198 -33.57 7.81 -28.11
CA LEU A 198 -33.73 7.27 -29.46
C LEU A 198 -33.07 5.89 -29.62
N GLY A 199 -33.87 4.82 -29.74
CA GLY A 199 -33.47 3.61 -30.46
C GLY A 199 -33.81 2.28 -29.79
N PRO A 200 -34.57 1.37 -30.44
CA PRO A 200 -34.84 0.01 -29.97
C PRO A 200 -33.66 -0.90 -30.34
N GLY A 201 -32.84 -1.31 -29.37
CA GLY A 201 -31.67 -2.17 -29.63
C GLY A 201 -31.11 -2.85 -28.37
N PRO A 202 -30.30 -3.92 -28.52
CA PRO A 202 -29.88 -4.78 -27.43
C PRO A 202 -29.05 -4.05 -26.38
N TRP A 203 -29.40 -4.31 -25.12
CA TRP A 203 -29.03 -3.60 -23.88
C TRP A 203 -27.51 -3.45 -23.62
N ALA A 204 -26.68 -4.30 -24.21
CA ALA A 204 -25.22 -4.24 -24.08
C ALA A 204 -24.60 -2.97 -24.72
N LEU A 205 -25.16 -2.48 -25.84
CA LEU A 205 -24.70 -1.24 -26.48
C LEU A 205 -25.07 -0.01 -25.64
N ARG A 206 -26.21 -0.03 -24.94
CA ARG A 206 -26.66 1.08 -24.08
C ARG A 206 -25.75 1.29 -22.88
N ALA A 207 -25.26 0.21 -22.26
CA ALA A 207 -24.30 0.25 -21.15
C ALA A 207 -22.92 0.80 -21.57
N GLN A 208 -22.50 0.51 -22.80
CA GLN A 208 -21.23 1.01 -23.35
C GLN A 208 -21.27 2.52 -23.57
N PHE A 209 -22.36 3.07 -24.12
CA PHE A 209 -22.52 4.53 -24.27
C PHE A 209 -22.57 5.26 -22.92
N THR A 210 -23.12 4.64 -21.87
CA THR A 210 -23.14 5.23 -20.52
C THR A 210 -21.78 5.29 -19.83
N VAL A 211 -20.80 4.50 -20.26
CA VAL A 211 -19.42 4.50 -19.72
C VAL A 211 -18.48 5.34 -20.58
N ILE A 212 -18.64 5.27 -21.91
CA ILE A 212 -17.79 5.95 -22.88
C ILE A 212 -18.01 7.46 -22.84
N VAL A 213 -19.25 7.96 -22.73
CA VAL A 213 -19.51 9.40 -22.77
C VAL A 213 -18.93 10.14 -21.54
N PRO A 214 -19.07 9.64 -20.29
CA PRO A 214 -18.38 10.19 -19.12
C PRO A 214 -16.85 10.08 -19.22
N LEU A 215 -16.32 8.97 -19.72
CA LEU A 215 -14.86 8.81 -19.90
C LEU A 215 -14.31 9.77 -20.96
N VAL A 216 -15.03 9.97 -22.07
CA VAL A 216 -14.64 10.91 -23.13
C VAL A 216 -14.78 12.35 -22.66
N THR A 217 -15.82 12.69 -21.89
CA THR A 217 -15.92 14.04 -21.28
C THR A 217 -14.84 14.27 -20.22
N LEU A 218 -14.55 13.29 -19.36
CA LEU A 218 -13.44 13.34 -18.40
C LEU A 218 -12.06 13.40 -19.09
N ALA A 219 -11.88 12.71 -20.21
CA ALA A 219 -10.65 12.73 -21.01
C ALA A 219 -10.50 13.99 -21.88
N ALA A 220 -11.61 14.65 -22.25
CA ALA A 220 -11.62 15.89 -23.02
C ALA A 220 -11.49 17.14 -22.14
N LEU A 221 -11.90 17.07 -20.87
CA LEU A 221 -11.79 18.15 -19.87
C LEU A 221 -10.38 18.75 -19.75
N PRO A 222 -9.28 17.97 -19.72
CA PRO A 222 -7.91 18.48 -19.72
C PRO A 222 -7.51 19.14 -21.05
N ARG A 223 -8.03 18.66 -22.19
CA ARG A 223 -7.69 19.19 -23.52
C ARG A 223 -8.41 20.51 -23.83
N LEU A 224 -9.60 20.71 -23.27
CA LEU A 224 -10.38 21.96 -23.35
C LEU A 224 -9.89 23.07 -22.41
N ALA A 225 -9.05 22.71 -21.42
CA ALA A 225 -8.44 23.62 -20.45
C ALA A 225 -7.19 24.35 -20.99
N ARG A 226 -6.73 24.03 -22.22
CA ARG A 226 -5.42 24.43 -22.77
C ARG A 226 -5.18 25.93 -23.02
N HIS A 227 -6.12 26.82 -22.77
CA HIS A 227 -5.90 28.26 -22.95
C HIS A 227 -6.38 29.05 -21.72
N GLY A 228 -5.41 29.52 -20.92
CA GLY A 228 -5.56 30.66 -20.02
C GLY A 228 -5.46 30.41 -18.50
N VAL A 229 -4.97 29.26 -18.03
CA VAL A 229 -4.67 29.04 -16.61
C VAL A 229 -3.21 28.63 -16.51
N ASP A 230 -2.41 29.34 -15.71
CA ASP A 230 -1.01 29.00 -15.44
C ASP A 230 -0.90 27.49 -15.13
N GLU A 231 -0.14 26.80 -15.97
CA GLU A 231 -0.02 25.34 -16.02
C GLU A 231 0.47 24.81 -14.66
N VAL A 232 -0.42 24.12 -13.94
CA VAL A 232 0.01 23.05 -13.06
C VAL A 232 -0.39 21.76 -13.75
N ASP A 233 0.59 21.13 -14.37
CA ASP A 233 0.43 19.86 -15.04
C ASP A 233 -0.12 18.83 -14.03
N TRP A 234 -1.12 18.02 -14.40
CA TRP A 234 -1.82 17.13 -13.45
C TRP A 234 -0.89 16.10 -12.75
N TRP A 235 0.30 15.90 -13.30
CA TRP A 235 1.35 15.03 -12.80
C TRP A 235 2.40 15.77 -11.94
N GLU A 236 2.49 17.09 -12.00
CA GLU A 236 3.44 17.88 -11.19
C GLU A 236 3.29 17.63 -9.68
N PRO A 237 2.09 17.57 -9.09
CA PRO A 237 1.93 17.27 -7.66
C PRO A 237 2.44 15.88 -7.24
N VAL A 238 2.61 14.95 -8.19
CA VAL A 238 3.16 13.61 -7.97
C VAL A 238 4.68 13.63 -8.06
N ILE A 239 5.25 14.44 -8.96
CA ILE A 239 6.69 14.55 -9.17
C ILE A 239 7.36 15.48 -8.13
N ASP A 240 6.64 16.48 -7.65
CA ASP A 240 7.19 17.50 -6.73
C ASP A 240 7.44 16.98 -5.32
N HIS A 241 6.87 15.83 -4.94
CA HIS A 241 7.08 15.25 -3.62
C HIS A 241 7.83 13.91 -3.72
N PRO A 242 9.02 13.76 -3.11
CA PRO A 242 9.87 12.58 -3.25
C PRO A 242 9.15 11.27 -2.86
N ALA A 243 8.32 11.32 -1.81
CA ALA A 243 7.52 10.18 -1.37
C ALA A 243 6.46 9.76 -2.39
N ARG A 244 5.85 10.71 -3.12
CA ARG A 244 4.81 10.43 -4.12
C ARG A 244 5.39 9.80 -5.37
N LEU A 245 6.53 10.31 -5.82
CA LEU A 245 7.29 9.74 -6.92
C LEU A 245 7.70 8.29 -6.63
N LEU A 246 8.17 8.02 -5.40
CA LEU A 246 8.55 6.66 -4.99
C LEU A 246 7.35 5.71 -5.02
N VAL A 247 6.20 6.11 -4.47
CA VAL A 247 4.97 5.30 -4.51
C VAL A 247 4.53 5.03 -5.95
N ALA A 248 4.49 6.07 -6.81
CA ALA A 248 4.04 5.94 -8.18
C ALA A 248 4.97 5.04 -9.02
N THR A 249 6.29 5.18 -8.87
CA THR A 249 7.27 4.35 -9.58
C THR A 249 7.21 2.89 -9.15
N PHE A 250 7.06 2.60 -7.85
CA PHE A 250 6.83 1.24 -7.36
C PHE A 250 5.53 0.64 -7.90
N LEU A 251 4.44 1.39 -7.90
CA LEU A 251 3.16 0.91 -8.42
C LEU A 251 3.26 0.58 -9.92
N MET A 252 3.89 1.46 -10.71
CA MET A 252 4.11 1.23 -12.14
C MET A 252 4.99 0.00 -12.40
N LEU A 253 6.01 -0.24 -11.56
CA LEU A 253 6.85 -1.43 -11.68
C LEU A 253 6.07 -2.72 -11.37
N CYS A 254 5.22 -2.72 -10.33
CA CYS A 254 4.33 -3.85 -10.02
C CYS A 254 3.36 -4.16 -11.16
N LEU A 255 2.66 -3.14 -11.68
CA LEU A 255 1.68 -3.32 -12.76
C LEU A 255 2.35 -3.72 -14.08
N GLY A 256 3.47 -3.09 -14.42
CA GLY A 256 4.27 -3.45 -15.60
C GLY A 256 4.84 -4.86 -15.51
N GLY A 257 5.32 -5.27 -14.33
CA GLY A 257 5.74 -6.64 -14.05
C GLY A 257 4.58 -7.64 -14.18
N GLY A 258 3.38 -7.29 -13.70
CA GLY A 258 2.19 -8.13 -13.84
C GLY A 258 1.81 -8.36 -15.30
N LEU A 259 1.85 -7.32 -16.13
CA LEU A 259 1.62 -7.43 -17.57
C LEU A 259 2.70 -8.26 -18.27
N LEU A 260 3.97 -8.11 -17.88
CA LEU A 260 5.09 -8.90 -18.41
C LEU A 260 4.90 -10.40 -18.08
N LEU A 261 4.58 -10.73 -16.83
CA LEU A 261 4.41 -12.11 -16.38
C LEU A 261 3.12 -12.74 -16.92
N ALA A 262 2.12 -11.95 -17.29
CA ALA A 262 0.89 -12.45 -17.92
C ALA A 262 1.08 -12.93 -19.37
N LEU A 263 2.22 -12.62 -20.00
CA LEU A 263 2.52 -13.04 -21.37
C LEU A 263 2.62 -14.58 -21.47
N PRO A 264 2.10 -15.21 -22.54
CA PRO A 264 2.17 -16.67 -22.71
C PRO A 264 3.59 -17.26 -22.66
N VAL A 265 4.60 -16.49 -23.09
CA VAL A 265 6.02 -16.89 -23.06
C VAL A 265 6.53 -17.10 -21.63
N CYS A 266 5.94 -16.42 -20.64
CA CYS A 266 6.31 -16.52 -19.24
C CYS A 266 5.69 -17.73 -18.55
N ALA A 267 4.64 -18.33 -19.11
CA ALA A 267 3.95 -19.48 -18.53
C ALA A 267 4.67 -20.80 -18.84
N GLY A 268 4.76 -21.69 -17.86
CA GLY A 268 5.44 -22.99 -18.00
C GLY A 268 4.79 -23.91 -19.02
N ASN A 269 3.46 -23.87 -19.13
CA ASN A 269 2.66 -24.66 -20.07
C ASN A 269 2.29 -23.89 -21.37
N GLY A 270 2.78 -22.67 -21.55
CA GLY A 270 2.44 -21.80 -22.69
C GLY A 270 1.02 -21.21 -22.67
N ALA A 271 0.19 -21.57 -21.67
CA ALA A 271 -1.11 -20.95 -21.43
C ALA A 271 -0.96 -19.85 -20.39
N SER A 272 -1.51 -18.65 -20.64
CA SER A 272 -1.37 -17.51 -19.71
C SER A 272 -1.77 -17.89 -18.28
N VAL A 273 -0.94 -17.53 -17.31
CA VAL A 273 -1.13 -17.79 -15.86
C VAL A 273 -2.25 -16.94 -15.23
N GLY A 274 -2.92 -16.10 -16.01
CA GLY A 274 -3.98 -15.20 -15.56
C GLY A 274 -3.44 -13.87 -15.03
N LEU A 275 -4.10 -12.76 -15.38
CA LEU A 275 -3.59 -11.41 -15.07
C LEU A 275 -3.51 -11.13 -13.56
N LEU A 276 -4.48 -11.62 -12.78
CA LEU A 276 -4.51 -11.39 -11.34
C LEU A 276 -3.35 -12.11 -10.64
N ASP A 277 -3.11 -13.36 -10.99
CA ASP A 277 -2.08 -14.20 -10.34
C ASP A 277 -0.68 -13.81 -10.81
N ALA A 278 -0.54 -13.41 -12.08
CA ALA A 278 0.66 -12.77 -12.60
C ALA A 278 0.95 -11.44 -11.89
N THR A 279 -0.08 -10.60 -11.65
CA THR A 279 0.07 -9.33 -10.92
C THR A 279 0.40 -9.58 -9.45
N PHE A 280 -0.20 -10.58 -8.81
CA PHE A 280 0.13 -10.98 -7.44
C PHE A 280 1.60 -11.38 -7.34
N THR A 281 2.07 -12.24 -8.24
CA THR A 281 3.46 -12.68 -8.31
C THR A 281 4.40 -11.51 -8.56
N ALA A 282 4.05 -10.59 -9.47
CA ALA A 282 4.84 -9.40 -9.73
C ALA A 282 4.91 -8.45 -8.54
N VAL A 283 3.79 -8.19 -7.85
CA VAL A 283 3.75 -7.37 -6.63
C VAL A 283 4.62 -8.02 -5.55
N SER A 284 4.50 -9.34 -5.36
CA SER A 284 5.31 -10.09 -4.41
C SER A 284 6.80 -10.04 -4.74
N ALA A 285 7.19 -10.16 -6.01
CA ALA A 285 8.58 -10.06 -6.46
C ALA A 285 9.16 -8.65 -6.28
N VAL A 286 8.43 -7.60 -6.69
CA VAL A 286 8.87 -6.19 -6.59
C VAL A 286 8.88 -5.70 -5.15
N CYS A 287 7.90 -6.11 -4.35
CA CYS A 287 7.87 -5.79 -2.92
C CYS A 287 8.82 -6.67 -2.11
N VAL A 288 9.39 -7.69 -2.77
CA VAL A 288 10.37 -8.59 -2.18
C VAL A 288 9.76 -9.31 -0.98
N THR A 289 8.53 -9.77 -1.16
CA THR A 289 7.73 -10.43 -0.14
C THR A 289 7.97 -11.93 -0.15
N GLY A 290 7.75 -12.62 -1.28
CA GLY A 290 7.91 -14.07 -1.38
C GLY A 290 6.65 -14.90 -1.20
N LEU A 291 5.50 -14.26 -0.99
CA LEU A 291 4.22 -14.97 -1.05
C LEU A 291 3.92 -15.36 -2.48
N THR A 292 3.61 -16.63 -2.71
CA THR A 292 3.32 -17.21 -4.02
C THR A 292 1.95 -17.88 -4.02
N VAL A 293 1.12 -17.51 -5.00
CA VAL A 293 -0.17 -18.17 -5.27
C VAL A 293 0.00 -19.29 -6.30
N LEU A 294 1.06 -19.17 -7.13
CA LEU A 294 1.45 -20.10 -8.17
C LEU A 294 2.82 -20.68 -7.82
N ASP A 295 3.06 -21.93 -8.19
CA ASP A 295 4.34 -22.58 -7.93
C ASP A 295 5.38 -22.12 -8.96
N THR A 296 6.46 -21.50 -8.47
CA THR A 296 7.44 -20.78 -9.31
C THR A 296 8.16 -21.71 -10.32
N PRO A 297 8.65 -22.90 -9.93
CA PRO A 297 9.26 -23.84 -10.86
C PRO A 297 8.32 -24.42 -11.92
N THR A 298 7.04 -24.66 -11.61
CA THR A 298 6.11 -25.37 -12.51
C THR A 298 5.30 -24.42 -13.38
N ASP A 299 4.81 -23.31 -12.82
CA ASP A 299 3.86 -22.44 -13.48
C ASP A 299 4.54 -21.39 -14.37
N PHE A 300 5.83 -21.13 -14.13
CA PHE A 300 6.62 -20.18 -14.92
C PHE A 300 7.71 -20.87 -15.74
N SER A 301 7.81 -20.47 -17.01
CA SER A 301 8.91 -20.87 -17.88
C SER A 301 10.24 -20.26 -17.39
N ARG A 302 11.38 -20.73 -17.91
CA ARG A 302 12.68 -20.10 -17.61
C ARG A 302 12.71 -18.59 -17.91
N PHE A 303 11.97 -18.16 -18.93
CA PHE A 303 11.83 -16.74 -19.25
C PHE A 303 11.01 -16.00 -18.19
N GLY A 304 9.92 -16.61 -17.71
CA GLY A 304 9.12 -16.07 -16.60
C GLY A 304 9.91 -15.99 -15.29
N GLN A 305 10.67 -17.04 -14.95
CA GLN A 305 11.57 -17.08 -13.79
C GLN A 305 12.63 -15.97 -13.88
N PHE A 306 13.23 -15.75 -15.05
CA PHE A 306 14.15 -14.62 -15.25
C PHE A 306 13.45 -13.26 -15.06
N GLY A 307 12.21 -13.12 -15.53
CA GLY A 307 11.39 -11.94 -15.27
C GLY A 307 11.15 -11.69 -13.78
N ILE A 308 10.80 -12.72 -13.02
CA ILE A 308 10.65 -12.66 -11.56
C ILE A 308 11.97 -12.24 -10.91
N LEU A 309 13.10 -12.83 -11.32
CA LEU A 309 14.43 -12.49 -10.81
C LEU A 309 14.78 -11.01 -11.03
N LEU A 310 14.47 -10.46 -12.20
CA LEU A 310 14.67 -9.04 -12.50
C LEU A 310 13.78 -8.13 -11.64
N LEU A 311 12.53 -8.52 -11.42
CA LEU A 311 11.61 -7.79 -10.54
C LEU A 311 12.10 -7.80 -9.09
N ILE A 312 12.61 -8.94 -8.62
CA ILE A 312 13.28 -9.07 -7.31
C ILE A 312 14.48 -8.12 -7.23
N GLN A 313 15.36 -8.11 -8.23
CA GLN A 313 16.54 -7.23 -8.22
C GLN A 313 16.17 -5.75 -8.20
N ALA A 314 15.20 -5.35 -9.03
CA ALA A 314 14.73 -3.98 -9.13
C ALA A 314 14.03 -3.52 -7.84
N GLY A 315 13.25 -4.40 -7.21
CA GLY A 315 12.61 -4.19 -5.93
C GLY A 315 13.61 -4.12 -4.78
N GLY A 316 14.52 -5.10 -4.68
CA GLY A 316 15.47 -5.32 -3.59
C GLY A 316 16.50 -4.20 -3.46
N LEU A 317 17.17 -3.84 -4.56
CA LEU A 317 18.12 -2.71 -4.59
C LEU A 317 17.43 -1.35 -4.38
N GLY A 318 16.12 -1.31 -4.56
CA GLY A 318 15.31 -0.11 -4.60
C GLY A 318 15.37 0.54 -5.99
N ILE A 319 14.21 0.99 -6.47
CA ILE A 319 14.05 1.56 -7.82
C ILE A 319 15.06 2.68 -8.08
N MET A 320 15.33 3.53 -7.09
CA MET A 320 16.25 4.66 -7.26
C MET A 320 17.71 4.20 -7.44
N THR A 321 18.16 3.18 -6.71
CA THR A 321 19.52 2.61 -6.87
C THR A 321 19.66 1.92 -8.23
N PHE A 322 18.63 1.17 -8.63
CA PHE A 322 18.62 0.47 -9.90
C PHE A 322 18.56 1.44 -11.09
N SER A 323 17.67 2.44 -11.05
CA SER A 323 17.54 3.46 -12.10
C SER A 323 18.79 4.34 -12.22
N THR A 324 19.44 4.70 -11.11
CA THR A 324 20.69 5.48 -11.13
C THR A 324 21.86 4.70 -11.73
N ALA A 325 21.98 3.41 -11.43
CA ALA A 325 22.96 2.54 -12.05
C ALA A 325 22.72 2.38 -13.56
N ALA A 326 21.47 2.13 -13.97
CA ALA A 326 21.08 1.98 -15.37
C ALA A 326 21.38 3.25 -16.19
N MET A 327 21.02 4.43 -15.69
CA MET A 327 21.31 5.70 -16.40
C MET A 327 22.81 5.89 -16.68
N ARG A 328 23.69 5.47 -15.76
CA ARG A 328 25.13 5.61 -15.95
C ARG A 328 25.67 4.63 -17.00
N LEU A 329 25.12 3.41 -17.05
CA LEU A 329 25.43 2.41 -18.07
C LEU A 329 25.06 2.93 -19.47
N PHE A 330 23.94 3.65 -19.57
CA PHE A 330 23.48 4.31 -20.81
C PHE A 330 24.06 5.72 -21.03
N GLY A 331 25.03 6.16 -20.22
CA GLY A 331 25.74 7.44 -20.41
C GLY A 331 24.90 8.71 -20.17
N ARG A 332 23.73 8.62 -19.52
CA ARG A 332 22.83 9.76 -19.29
C ARG A 332 23.10 10.45 -17.95
N ARG A 333 23.04 11.78 -17.93
CA ARG A 333 23.14 12.60 -16.70
C ARG A 333 21.77 12.73 -16.03
N MET A 334 21.77 12.72 -14.70
CA MET A 334 20.57 12.87 -13.89
C MET A 334 20.17 14.35 -13.78
N SER A 335 18.86 14.62 -13.79
CA SER A 335 18.33 15.96 -13.50
C SER A 335 18.60 16.33 -12.04
N LEU A 336 18.93 17.60 -11.76
CA LEU A 336 19.16 18.13 -10.41
C LEU A 336 17.96 17.89 -9.46
N ARG A 337 16.74 17.85 -10.00
CA ARG A 337 15.52 17.52 -9.23
C ARG A 337 15.53 16.08 -8.75
N HIS A 338 15.94 15.16 -9.63
CA HIS A 338 16.08 13.73 -9.32
C HIS A 338 17.20 13.48 -8.29
N GLU A 339 18.30 14.23 -8.37
CA GLU A 339 19.42 14.16 -7.41
C GLU A 339 19.01 14.60 -5.99
N GLY A 340 18.19 15.65 -5.88
CA GLY A 340 17.64 16.10 -4.59
C GLY A 340 16.74 15.06 -3.91
N VAL A 341 15.92 14.35 -4.67
CA VAL A 341 15.05 13.27 -4.16
C VAL A 341 15.88 12.10 -3.64
N VAL A 342 16.94 11.71 -4.35
CA VAL A 342 17.85 10.62 -3.92
C VAL A 342 18.60 11.00 -2.64
N ALA A 343 19.07 12.24 -2.53
CA ALA A 343 19.78 12.71 -1.34
C ALA A 343 18.93 12.62 -0.06
N GLU A 344 17.66 13.03 -0.15
CA GLU A 344 16.71 13.03 0.98
C GLU A 344 16.35 11.59 1.42
N LEU A 345 16.19 10.67 0.46
CA LEU A 345 15.87 9.26 0.74
C LEU A 345 17.06 8.47 1.29
N MET A 346 18.27 8.73 0.79
CA MET A 346 19.49 8.03 1.24
C MET A 346 20.08 8.60 2.52
N SER A 347 19.49 9.67 3.09
CA SER A 347 20.04 10.40 4.25
C SER A 347 21.53 10.72 4.07
N ALA A 348 21.94 11.00 2.82
CA ALA A 348 23.33 11.20 2.47
C ALA A 348 23.68 12.68 2.64
N GLU A 349 24.69 12.95 3.47
CA GLU A 349 25.13 14.31 3.81
C GLU A 349 25.78 15.03 2.62
N ASP A 350 26.31 14.29 1.63
CA ASP A 350 26.99 14.86 0.45
C ASP A 350 26.35 14.43 -0.89
N ARG A 351 25.85 15.42 -1.65
CA ARG A 351 25.27 15.24 -3.00
C ARG A 351 26.27 14.72 -4.03
N SER A 352 27.52 15.19 -3.98
CA SER A 352 28.60 14.79 -4.90
C SER A 352 29.01 13.32 -4.76
N GLN A 353 28.72 12.68 -3.63
CA GLN A 353 29.10 11.30 -3.33
C GLN A 353 27.97 10.29 -3.51
N LEU A 354 26.77 10.72 -3.91
CA LEU A 354 25.59 9.84 -4.09
C LEU A 354 25.88 8.73 -5.10
N PHE A 355 26.37 9.08 -6.29
CA PHE A 355 26.66 8.10 -7.35
C PHE A 355 27.76 7.13 -6.96
N ALA A 356 28.85 7.61 -6.36
CA ALA A 356 29.94 6.76 -5.88
C ALA A 356 29.47 5.81 -4.77
N SER A 357 28.52 6.26 -3.94
CA SER A 357 27.89 5.43 -2.92
C SER A 357 26.98 4.38 -3.55
N THR A 358 26.06 4.74 -4.44
CA THR A 358 25.21 3.80 -5.20
C THR A 358 26.03 2.71 -5.89
N LEU A 359 27.12 3.08 -6.58
CA LEU A 359 27.95 2.10 -7.29
C LEU A 359 28.70 1.16 -6.32
N ARG A 360 29.14 1.67 -5.16
CA ARG A 360 29.72 0.82 -4.11
C ARG A 360 28.69 -0.18 -3.57
N LEU A 361 27.44 0.24 -3.40
CA LEU A 361 26.36 -0.66 -2.98
C LEU A 361 26.10 -1.73 -4.02
N LEU A 362 25.97 -1.36 -5.29
CA LEU A 362 25.73 -2.30 -6.38
C LEU A 362 26.87 -3.33 -6.50
N ARG A 363 28.14 -2.88 -6.44
CA ARG A 363 29.29 -3.79 -6.48
C ARG A 363 29.32 -4.74 -5.29
N PHE A 364 28.97 -4.26 -4.11
CA PHE A 364 28.88 -5.10 -2.91
C PHE A 364 27.78 -6.16 -3.06
N THR A 365 26.59 -5.75 -3.48
CA THR A 365 25.46 -6.65 -3.72
C THR A 365 25.82 -7.73 -4.74
N LEU A 366 26.29 -7.33 -5.93
CA LEU A 366 26.65 -8.29 -6.98
C LEU A 366 27.78 -9.23 -6.55
N ALA A 367 28.73 -8.77 -5.73
CA ALA A 367 29.79 -9.62 -5.19
C ALA A 367 29.26 -10.66 -4.19
N CYS A 368 28.36 -10.26 -3.29
CA CYS A 368 27.70 -11.17 -2.36
C CYS A 368 26.81 -12.20 -3.09
N GLU A 369 26.00 -11.73 -4.05
CA GLU A 369 25.14 -12.58 -4.88
C GLU A 369 25.97 -13.57 -5.70
N ALA A 370 27.06 -13.13 -6.35
CA ALA A 370 27.94 -14.02 -7.11
C ALA A 370 28.61 -15.07 -6.22
N ALA A 371 29.14 -14.68 -5.05
CA ALA A 371 29.75 -15.62 -4.12
C ALA A 371 28.73 -16.64 -3.59
N GLY A 372 27.54 -16.18 -3.22
CA GLY A 372 26.42 -17.03 -2.82
C GLY A 372 25.99 -17.99 -3.93
N ALA A 373 25.84 -17.48 -5.15
CA ALA A 373 25.42 -18.24 -6.32
C ALA A 373 26.40 -19.37 -6.65
N LEU A 374 27.71 -19.09 -6.60
CA LEU A 374 28.75 -20.11 -6.83
C LEU A 374 28.72 -21.21 -5.78
N LEU A 375 28.60 -20.85 -4.49
CA LEU A 375 28.53 -21.82 -3.40
C LEU A 375 27.27 -22.67 -3.44
N LEU A 376 26.11 -22.05 -3.70
CA LEU A 376 24.84 -22.75 -3.83
C LEU A 376 24.81 -23.64 -5.07
N ALA A 377 25.29 -23.14 -6.23
CA ALA A 377 25.37 -23.94 -7.45
C ALA A 377 26.28 -25.16 -7.28
N TRP A 378 27.44 -24.99 -6.63
CA TRP A 378 28.32 -26.12 -6.31
C TRP A 378 27.60 -27.14 -5.43
N ARG A 379 26.84 -26.68 -4.43
CA ARG A 379 26.17 -27.58 -3.50
C ARG A 379 24.95 -28.27 -4.11
N PHE A 380 24.16 -27.58 -4.92
CA PHE A 380 23.04 -28.17 -5.66
C PHE A 380 23.54 -29.20 -6.69
N TRP A 381 24.66 -28.92 -7.37
CA TRP A 381 25.31 -29.90 -8.23
C TRP A 381 25.76 -31.15 -7.44
N ALA A 382 26.32 -30.95 -6.24
CA ALA A 382 26.71 -32.05 -5.36
C ALA A 382 25.52 -32.88 -4.82
N HIS A 383 24.29 -32.34 -4.87
CA HIS A 383 23.05 -33.08 -4.57
C HIS A 383 22.46 -33.80 -5.79
N GLY A 384 23.14 -33.76 -6.93
CA GLY A 384 22.74 -34.49 -8.14
C GLY A 384 21.96 -33.67 -9.16
N GLU A 385 21.77 -32.36 -8.95
CA GLU A 385 21.23 -31.49 -9.99
C GLU A 385 22.23 -31.37 -11.16
N GLY A 386 21.74 -31.40 -12.40
CA GLY A 386 22.60 -31.18 -13.57
C GLY A 386 23.25 -29.80 -13.54
N LEU A 387 24.51 -29.67 -14.00
CA LEU A 387 25.30 -28.44 -13.88
C LEU A 387 24.57 -27.15 -14.34
N PRO A 388 23.84 -27.13 -15.48
CA PRO A 388 23.09 -25.93 -15.89
C PRO A 388 21.91 -25.60 -14.96
N ALA A 389 21.23 -26.61 -14.42
CA ALA A 389 20.12 -26.44 -13.49
C ALA A 389 20.64 -25.95 -12.13
N ALA A 390 21.70 -26.57 -11.62
CA ALA A 390 22.36 -26.17 -10.38
C ALA A 390 22.87 -24.72 -10.44
N ALA A 391 23.47 -24.31 -11.56
CA ALA A 391 23.91 -22.92 -11.76
C ALA A 391 22.74 -21.93 -11.77
N TRP A 392 21.63 -22.28 -12.42
CA TRP A 392 20.42 -21.45 -12.47
C TRP A 392 19.75 -21.33 -11.09
N ASN A 393 19.55 -22.47 -10.41
CA ASN A 393 18.97 -22.53 -9.07
C ASN A 393 19.85 -21.80 -8.05
N GLY A 394 21.17 -21.98 -8.13
CA GLY A 394 22.13 -21.28 -7.28
C GLY A 394 22.07 -19.77 -7.45
N LEU A 395 22.03 -19.28 -8.71
CA LEU A 395 21.90 -17.85 -9.00
C LEU A 395 20.57 -17.28 -8.50
N PHE A 396 19.46 -17.95 -8.81
CA PHE A 396 18.13 -17.50 -8.43
C PHE A 396 17.97 -17.43 -6.90
N THR A 397 18.35 -18.50 -6.19
CA THR A 397 18.29 -18.55 -4.72
C THR A 397 19.23 -17.54 -4.09
N ALA A 398 20.42 -17.29 -4.64
CA ALA A 398 21.35 -16.31 -4.07
C ALA A 398 20.81 -14.86 -4.16
N VAL A 399 20.29 -14.48 -5.34
CA VAL A 399 19.67 -13.17 -5.55
C VAL A 399 18.42 -13.02 -4.67
N SER A 400 17.54 -14.03 -4.67
CA SER A 400 16.35 -14.05 -3.83
C SER A 400 16.69 -13.94 -2.34
N ALA A 401 17.71 -14.66 -1.86
CA ALA A 401 18.18 -14.59 -0.48
C ALA A 401 18.79 -13.22 -0.12
N PHE A 402 19.66 -12.66 -0.96
CA PHE A 402 20.25 -11.34 -0.68
C PHE A 402 19.22 -10.22 -0.74
N CYS A 403 18.31 -10.30 -1.71
CA CYS A 403 17.22 -9.33 -1.83
C CYS A 403 16.15 -9.51 -0.76
N ASN A 404 16.18 -10.57 0.05
CA ASN A 404 15.18 -10.86 1.07
C ASN A 404 13.80 -11.23 0.48
N ALA A 405 13.78 -11.93 -0.67
CA ALA A 405 12.60 -12.14 -1.50
C ALA A 405 11.84 -13.43 -1.23
N GLY A 406 12.50 -14.50 -0.76
CA GLY A 406 11.86 -15.77 -0.39
C GLY A 406 11.37 -16.66 -1.52
N PHE A 407 11.48 -16.23 -2.78
CA PHE A 407 11.23 -17.08 -3.93
C PHE A 407 12.31 -18.17 -4.06
N ALA A 408 11.88 -19.39 -4.33
CA ALA A 408 12.74 -20.53 -4.64
C ALA A 408 12.32 -21.20 -5.95
N LEU A 409 13.25 -21.92 -6.59
CA LEU A 409 12.96 -22.75 -7.77
C LEU A 409 12.70 -24.22 -7.42
N GLN A 410 12.49 -24.48 -6.14
CA GLN A 410 12.03 -25.76 -5.60
C GLN A 410 10.63 -25.54 -5.01
N SER A 411 9.69 -26.42 -5.34
CA SER A 411 8.28 -26.28 -4.92
C SER A 411 8.10 -26.34 -3.40
N ASP A 412 8.95 -27.11 -2.72
CA ASP A 412 9.03 -27.21 -1.26
C ASP A 412 10.08 -26.26 -0.65
N ASN A 413 10.52 -25.26 -1.41
CA ASN A 413 11.53 -24.29 -1.00
C ASN A 413 12.85 -24.97 -0.57
N LEU A 414 13.35 -24.76 0.64
CA LEU A 414 14.60 -25.37 1.11
C LEU A 414 14.39 -26.61 1.98
N VAL A 415 13.19 -27.18 2.01
CA VAL A 415 12.86 -28.35 2.86
C VAL A 415 13.73 -29.57 2.50
N ALA A 416 13.95 -29.82 1.21
CA ALA A 416 14.89 -30.84 0.74
C ALA A 416 16.33 -30.68 1.31
N TYR A 417 16.72 -29.46 1.68
CA TYR A 417 18.07 -29.12 2.16
C TYR A 417 18.17 -29.00 3.69
N GLN A 418 17.16 -29.43 4.45
CA GLN A 418 17.13 -29.35 5.92
C GLN A 418 18.30 -30.07 6.63
N ARG A 419 18.97 -31.02 5.96
CA ARG A 419 20.14 -31.74 6.48
C ARG A 419 21.47 -31.19 5.95
N ASP A 420 21.46 -30.08 5.23
CA ASP A 420 22.65 -29.48 4.64
C ASP A 420 23.01 -28.14 5.30
N PRO A 421 23.94 -28.13 6.26
CA PRO A 421 24.33 -26.89 6.93
C PRO A 421 24.83 -25.84 5.94
N THR A 422 25.53 -26.24 4.87
CA THR A 422 26.16 -25.29 3.94
C THR A 422 25.10 -24.46 3.23
N VAL A 423 24.05 -25.09 2.69
CA VAL A 423 22.94 -24.37 2.03
C VAL A 423 22.26 -23.42 3.01
N LEU A 424 21.89 -23.92 4.20
CA LEU A 424 21.17 -23.12 5.20
C LEU A 424 21.96 -21.90 5.66
N HIS A 425 23.28 -22.03 5.90
CA HIS A 425 24.10 -20.90 6.35
C HIS A 425 24.42 -19.92 5.22
N VAL A 426 24.62 -20.38 3.98
CA VAL A 426 24.83 -19.47 2.84
C VAL A 426 23.59 -18.61 2.62
N VAL A 427 22.40 -19.23 2.61
CA VAL A 427 21.12 -18.50 2.51
C VAL A 427 20.94 -17.54 3.68
N ALA A 428 21.12 -18.01 4.93
CA ALA A 428 20.99 -17.16 6.11
C ALA A 428 22.00 -15.99 6.10
N ALA A 429 23.23 -16.20 5.63
CA ALA A 429 24.23 -15.15 5.53
C ALA A 429 23.83 -14.09 4.49
N LEU A 430 23.33 -14.50 3.32
CA LEU A 430 22.84 -13.56 2.30
C LEU A 430 21.67 -12.74 2.82
N ILE A 431 20.72 -13.36 3.51
CA ILE A 431 19.58 -12.68 4.16
C ILE A 431 20.06 -11.64 5.17
N VAL A 432 21.03 -12.01 6.03
CA VAL A 432 21.59 -11.11 7.03
C VAL A 432 22.33 -9.94 6.37
N LEU A 433 23.12 -10.19 5.33
CA LEU A 433 23.88 -9.16 4.63
C LEU A 433 22.98 -8.19 3.86
N GLY A 434 21.92 -8.69 3.22
CA GLY A 434 20.90 -7.87 2.55
C GLY A 434 20.07 -7.05 3.55
N GLY A 435 19.63 -7.69 4.63
CA GLY A 435 18.83 -7.08 5.68
C GLY A 435 19.57 -6.02 6.51
N LEU A 436 20.88 -6.16 6.72
CA LEU A 436 21.69 -5.20 7.48
C LEU A 436 21.94 -3.87 6.75
N SER A 437 21.61 -3.75 5.46
CA SER A 437 22.07 -2.69 4.55
C SER A 437 23.58 -2.76 4.27
N PRO A 438 24.00 -2.76 2.99
CA PRO A 438 25.41 -2.65 2.64
C PRO A 438 26.10 -1.41 3.21
N ILE A 439 25.37 -0.30 3.43
CA ILE A 439 25.95 0.92 4.04
C ILE A 439 26.37 0.67 5.49
N VAL A 440 25.49 0.05 6.28
CA VAL A 440 25.76 -0.24 7.69
C VAL A 440 26.91 -1.23 7.79
N PHE A 441 26.95 -2.24 6.92
CA PHE A 441 28.04 -3.20 6.88
C PHE A 441 29.40 -2.55 6.57
N LEU A 442 29.47 -1.73 5.52
CA LEU A 442 30.70 -1.01 5.17
C LEU A 442 31.16 -0.06 6.28
N ARG A 443 30.22 0.63 6.94
CA ARG A 443 30.48 1.49 8.10
C ARG A 443 30.94 0.68 9.32
N ALA A 444 30.39 -0.51 9.54
CA ALA A 444 30.82 -1.41 10.60
C ALA A 444 32.27 -1.86 10.41
N LEU A 445 32.67 -2.20 9.18
CA LEU A 445 34.06 -2.54 8.85
C LEU A 445 35.01 -1.36 9.10
N GLN A 446 34.60 -0.13 8.79
CA GLN A 446 35.40 1.06 9.09
C GLN A 446 35.56 1.27 10.60
N LEU A 447 34.48 1.08 11.37
CA LEU A 447 34.50 1.19 12.83
C LEU A 447 35.40 0.13 13.46
N ALA A 448 35.35 -1.12 12.96
CA ALA A 448 36.21 -2.22 13.41
C ALA A 448 37.70 -1.95 13.13
N ARG A 449 38.00 -1.19 12.07
CA ARG A 449 39.36 -0.73 11.73
C ARG A 449 39.79 0.54 12.48
N GLY A 450 39.04 0.96 13.50
CA GLY A 450 39.35 2.14 14.33
C GLY A 450 39.14 3.48 13.64
N ARG A 451 38.45 3.52 12.48
CA ARG A 451 38.18 4.79 11.78
C ARG A 451 36.97 5.49 12.38
N ALA A 452 36.99 6.82 12.40
CA ALA A 452 35.83 7.62 12.75
C ALA A 452 34.75 7.44 11.68
N VAL A 453 33.53 7.11 12.11
CA VAL A 453 32.39 6.87 11.22
C VAL A 453 31.23 7.76 11.62
N ALA A 454 30.67 8.49 10.64
CA ALA A 454 29.43 9.23 10.83
C ALA A 454 28.28 8.29 11.24
N SER A 455 27.47 8.72 12.19
CA SER A 455 26.33 7.96 12.70
C SER A 455 26.70 6.62 13.38
N ALA A 456 27.88 6.52 14.02
CA ALA A 456 28.34 5.28 14.68
C ALA A 456 27.34 4.69 15.71
N ALA A 457 26.55 5.54 16.39
CA ALA A 457 25.50 5.08 17.29
C ALA A 457 24.39 4.29 16.57
N GLN A 458 23.99 4.72 15.36
CA GLN A 458 23.01 4.03 14.54
C GLN A 458 23.54 2.68 14.05
N VAL A 459 24.82 2.63 13.63
CA VAL A 459 25.46 1.37 13.20
C VAL A 459 25.55 0.38 14.36
N LYS A 460 25.99 0.82 15.54
CA LYS A 460 26.04 -0.02 16.74
C LYS A 460 24.65 -0.55 17.12
N LEU A 461 23.63 0.32 17.13
CA LEU A 461 22.26 -0.06 17.43
C LEU A 461 21.72 -1.10 16.43
N ALA A 462 21.98 -0.90 15.13
CA ALA A 462 21.56 -1.81 14.06
C ALA A 462 22.21 -3.21 14.21
N LEU A 463 23.51 -3.27 14.50
CA LEU A 463 24.23 -4.53 14.70
C LEU A 463 23.77 -5.28 15.96
N VAL A 464 23.67 -4.57 17.08
CA VAL A 464 23.27 -5.19 18.36
C VAL A 464 21.83 -5.68 18.30
N SER A 465 20.90 -4.86 17.80
CA SER A 465 19.50 -5.29 17.65
C SER A 465 19.34 -6.48 16.71
N THR A 466 20.04 -6.47 15.58
CA THR A 466 20.06 -7.60 14.63
C THR A 466 20.61 -8.88 15.27
N LEU A 467 21.71 -8.78 16.03
CA LEU A 467 22.32 -9.91 16.72
C LEU A 467 21.39 -10.48 17.80
N VAL A 468 20.80 -9.62 18.63
CA VAL A 468 19.86 -10.01 19.70
C VAL A 468 18.63 -10.71 19.11
N LEU A 469 18.04 -10.17 18.05
CA LEU A 469 16.87 -10.78 17.41
C LEU A 469 17.21 -12.11 16.74
N LEU A 470 18.38 -12.23 16.11
CA LEU A 470 18.80 -13.45 15.44
C LEU A 470 19.16 -14.57 16.42
N VAL A 471 20.00 -14.28 17.41
CA VAL A 471 20.38 -15.28 18.42
C VAL A 471 19.19 -15.60 19.31
N GLY A 472 18.47 -14.58 19.78
CA GLY A 472 17.28 -14.76 20.61
C GLY A 472 16.18 -15.53 19.89
N GLY A 473 15.87 -15.18 18.63
CA GLY A 473 14.91 -15.91 17.82
C GLY A 473 15.32 -17.36 17.58
N THR A 474 16.61 -17.60 17.29
CA THR A 474 17.14 -18.97 17.12
C THR A 474 16.95 -19.80 18.37
N LEU A 475 17.30 -19.25 19.54
CA LEU A 475 17.17 -19.96 20.82
C LEU A 475 15.72 -20.26 21.16
N VAL A 476 14.82 -19.27 21.03
CA VAL A 476 13.39 -19.44 21.36
C VAL A 476 12.76 -20.48 20.42
N LEU A 477 12.98 -20.37 19.11
CA LEU A 477 12.45 -21.34 18.14
C LEU A 477 13.03 -22.74 18.36
N ALA A 478 14.34 -22.86 18.61
CA ALA A 478 14.98 -24.13 18.91
C ALA A 478 14.39 -24.79 20.16
N VAL A 479 14.15 -24.04 21.23
CA VAL A 479 13.58 -24.57 22.49
C VAL A 479 12.15 -25.05 22.28
N ILE A 480 11.29 -24.27 21.61
CA ILE A 480 9.88 -24.62 21.42
C ILE A 480 9.73 -25.84 20.49
N GLU A 481 10.51 -25.87 19.41
CA GLU A 481 10.41 -26.89 18.35
C GLU A 481 11.37 -28.07 18.50
N TRP A 482 12.17 -28.13 19.57
CA TRP A 482 13.17 -29.20 19.75
C TRP A 482 12.58 -30.61 19.61
N HIS A 483 11.34 -30.78 20.08
CA HIS A 483 10.56 -32.02 20.01
C HIS A 483 9.29 -31.85 19.14
N GLY A 484 9.18 -30.75 18.40
CA GLY A 484 8.09 -30.45 17.47
C GLY A 484 8.54 -30.65 16.03
N ALA A 485 8.40 -29.61 15.21
CA ALA A 485 8.77 -29.60 13.79
C ALA A 485 10.23 -30.00 13.54
N LEU A 486 11.15 -29.69 14.47
CA LEU A 486 12.57 -30.05 14.35
C LEU A 486 12.90 -31.44 14.92
N GLY A 487 11.94 -32.12 15.56
CA GLY A 487 12.18 -33.35 16.33
C GLY A 487 12.72 -34.52 15.52
N ALA A 488 12.37 -34.60 14.23
CA ALA A 488 12.83 -35.67 13.34
C ALA A 488 14.31 -35.52 12.91
N LEU A 489 14.93 -34.36 13.15
CA LEU A 489 16.31 -34.08 12.74
C LEU A 489 17.30 -34.41 13.87
N PRO A 490 18.56 -34.78 13.55
CA PRO A 490 19.61 -34.88 14.55
C PRO A 490 19.87 -33.51 15.23
N PRO A 491 20.32 -33.48 16.50
CA PRO A 491 20.42 -32.24 17.29
C PRO A 491 21.16 -31.09 16.60
N TRP A 492 22.24 -31.39 15.88
CA TRP A 492 23.04 -30.39 15.16
C TRP A 492 22.26 -29.73 14.01
N HIS A 493 21.50 -30.54 13.25
CA HIS A 493 20.64 -30.02 12.18
C HIS A 493 19.46 -29.22 12.73
N ARG A 494 18.93 -29.54 13.92
CA ARG A 494 17.87 -28.74 14.57
C ARG A 494 18.33 -27.30 14.76
N LEU A 495 19.56 -27.11 15.26
CA LEU A 495 20.10 -25.78 15.50
C LEU A 495 20.28 -24.99 14.20
N HIS A 496 20.75 -25.63 13.13
CA HIS A 496 20.90 -24.97 11.82
C HIS A 496 19.58 -24.56 11.19
N ASN A 497 18.53 -25.38 11.33
CA ASN A 497 17.19 -25.04 10.85
C ASN A 497 16.57 -23.92 11.70
N ALA A 498 16.72 -23.98 13.03
CA ALA A 498 16.28 -22.89 13.91
C ALA A 498 16.97 -21.56 13.58
N TRP A 499 18.27 -21.60 13.25
CA TRP A 499 19.02 -20.44 12.80
C TRP A 499 18.47 -19.87 11.49
N LEU A 500 18.23 -20.72 10.49
CA LEU A 500 17.62 -20.26 9.23
C LEU A 500 16.23 -19.68 9.46
N HIS A 501 15.36 -20.31 10.25
CA HIS A 501 14.03 -19.78 10.53
C HIS A 501 14.06 -18.47 11.33
N SER A 502 15.04 -18.26 12.21
CA SER A 502 15.26 -16.95 12.83
C SER A 502 15.79 -15.91 11.84
N ALA A 503 16.63 -16.30 10.89
CA ALA A 503 17.07 -15.40 9.83
C ALA A 503 15.92 -15.04 8.87
N THR A 504 15.10 -16.02 8.49
CA THR A 504 14.05 -15.90 7.49
C THR A 504 12.85 -15.08 7.95
N THR A 505 12.52 -15.17 9.25
CA THR A 505 11.45 -14.36 9.86
C THR A 505 11.78 -12.88 9.80
N ARG A 506 13.04 -12.48 9.62
CA ARG A 506 13.44 -11.09 9.35
C ARG A 506 13.39 -10.75 7.87
N THR A 507 12.22 -11.05 7.30
CA THR A 507 11.77 -10.70 5.96
C THR A 507 12.48 -11.44 4.81
N ALA A 508 12.53 -12.77 4.78
CA ALA A 508 13.12 -13.47 3.65
C ALA A 508 12.43 -14.75 3.19
N GLY A 509 11.45 -15.30 3.91
CA GLY A 509 10.47 -16.22 3.33
C GLY A 509 10.92 -17.64 3.01
N PHE A 510 12.21 -17.95 3.08
CA PHE A 510 12.72 -19.31 2.94
C PHE A 510 12.29 -20.19 4.11
N ASN A 511 11.70 -21.34 3.82
CA ASN A 511 11.41 -22.38 4.80
C ASN A 511 12.27 -23.63 4.52
N SER A 512 12.88 -24.19 5.57
CA SER A 512 13.61 -25.46 5.51
C SER A 512 12.88 -26.59 6.24
N VAL A 513 11.76 -26.30 6.87
CA VAL A 513 10.83 -27.27 7.42
C VAL A 513 9.43 -26.84 7.01
N ASP A 514 8.51 -27.79 6.95
CA ASP A 514 7.10 -27.49 6.70
C ASP A 514 6.57 -26.52 7.75
N MET A 515 6.04 -25.38 7.27
CA MET A 515 5.50 -24.32 8.11
C MET A 515 4.22 -24.75 8.83
N LEU A 516 3.49 -25.72 8.29
CA LEU A 516 2.28 -26.29 8.92
C LEU A 516 2.61 -27.16 10.13
N ALA A 517 3.84 -27.66 10.24
CA ALA A 517 4.26 -28.52 11.35
C ALA A 517 4.65 -27.74 12.62
N PHE A 518 4.79 -26.41 12.53
CA PHE A 518 5.17 -25.57 13.67
C PHE A 518 4.05 -25.48 14.71
N ARG A 519 4.44 -25.47 15.99
CA ARG A 519 3.51 -25.29 17.10
C ARG A 519 2.94 -23.86 17.09
N PRO A 520 1.70 -23.65 17.56
CA PRO A 520 1.09 -22.32 17.64
C PRO A 520 1.93 -21.27 18.41
N ALA A 521 2.65 -21.71 19.43
CA ALA A 521 3.58 -20.86 20.17
C ALA A 521 4.73 -20.34 19.28
N SER A 522 5.30 -21.20 18.44
CA SER A 522 6.35 -20.81 17.48
C SER A 522 5.81 -19.87 16.41
N VAL A 523 4.60 -20.12 15.89
CA VAL A 523 3.92 -19.22 14.96
C VAL A 523 3.76 -17.83 15.56
N THR A 524 3.42 -17.74 16.86
CA THR A 524 3.31 -16.45 17.57
C THR A 524 4.65 -15.73 17.68
N VAL A 525 5.71 -16.46 18.03
CA VAL A 525 7.08 -15.90 18.05
C VAL A 525 7.49 -15.42 16.65
N MET A 526 7.21 -16.21 15.62
CA MET A 526 7.49 -15.83 14.23
C MET A 526 6.75 -14.56 13.84
N MET A 527 5.46 -14.41 14.19
CA MET A 527 4.70 -13.18 13.91
C MET A 527 5.36 -11.93 14.52
N VAL A 528 5.87 -12.02 15.75
CA VAL A 528 6.59 -10.90 16.39
C VAL A 528 7.91 -10.61 15.66
N LEU A 529 8.68 -11.63 15.33
CA LEU A 529 9.94 -11.49 14.59
C LEU A 529 9.71 -10.94 13.17
N MET A 530 8.60 -11.30 12.53
CA MET A 530 8.22 -10.85 11.18
C MET A 530 7.76 -9.40 11.15
N PHE A 531 7.11 -8.95 12.22
CA PHE A 531 6.75 -7.55 12.38
C PHE A 531 8.00 -6.65 12.53
N ILE A 532 9.04 -7.17 13.20
CA ILE A 532 10.35 -6.51 13.36
C ILE A 532 11.27 -6.95 12.21
N GLY A 533 11.20 -6.22 11.10
CA GLY A 533 12.00 -6.52 9.90
C GLY A 533 13.49 -6.17 10.05
N GLY A 534 14.14 -5.81 8.94
CA GLY A 534 15.60 -5.54 8.94
C GLY A 534 16.01 -4.10 9.26
N CYS A 535 17.25 -3.76 8.93
CA CYS A 535 17.81 -2.45 9.24
C CYS A 535 17.39 -1.37 8.22
N PRO A 536 17.39 -0.09 8.62
CA PRO A 536 17.15 1.01 7.68
C PRO A 536 18.16 0.99 6.53
N GLY A 537 17.68 1.16 5.30
CA GLY A 537 18.49 1.11 4.09
C GLY A 537 18.87 -0.31 3.63
N GLY A 538 18.35 -1.35 4.28
CA GLY A 538 18.46 -2.73 3.82
C GLY A 538 17.33 -3.11 2.86
N THR A 539 17.39 -4.34 2.38
CA THR A 539 16.38 -4.92 1.46
C THR A 539 15.13 -5.41 2.20
N ALA A 540 15.18 -5.50 3.52
CA ALA A 540 14.10 -6.00 4.37
C ALA A 540 12.94 -5.01 4.58
N GLY A 541 11.70 -5.53 4.68
CA GLY A 541 10.47 -4.79 5.00
C GLY A 541 10.23 -4.55 6.49
N GLY A 542 8.96 -4.45 6.88
CA GLY A 542 8.51 -4.33 8.27
C GLY A 542 8.96 -3.07 9.04
N ILE A 543 8.68 -3.06 10.34
CA ILE A 543 9.23 -2.03 11.23
C ILE A 543 10.72 -2.32 11.41
N LYS A 544 11.55 -1.30 11.21
CA LYS A 544 13.00 -1.47 11.25
C LYS A 544 13.49 -1.88 12.65
N THR A 545 14.54 -2.70 12.71
CA THR A 545 15.14 -3.15 13.98
C THR A 545 15.49 -1.99 14.90
N THR A 546 16.02 -0.89 14.35
CA THR A 546 16.36 0.32 15.11
C THR A 546 15.15 1.03 15.68
N THR A 547 14.00 0.95 15.00
CA THR A 547 12.73 1.53 15.49
C THR A 547 12.23 0.76 16.71
N ALA A 548 12.19 -0.57 16.61
CA ALA A 548 11.83 -1.43 17.73
C ALA A 548 12.80 -1.26 18.92
N ALA A 549 14.10 -1.28 18.66
CA ALA A 549 15.13 -1.10 19.68
C ALA A 549 15.02 0.28 20.37
N LEU A 550 14.75 1.36 19.63
CA LEU A 550 14.61 2.68 20.21
C LEU A 550 13.38 2.79 21.12
N LEU A 551 12.26 2.16 20.74
CA LEU A 551 11.06 2.12 21.57
C LEU A 551 11.28 1.31 22.86
N LEU A 552 11.95 0.16 22.78
CA LEU A 552 12.31 -0.63 23.96
C LEU A 552 13.26 0.13 24.89
N LEU A 553 14.24 0.85 24.34
CA LEU A 553 15.13 1.71 25.12
C LEU A 553 14.39 2.89 25.77
N ALA A 554 13.39 3.46 25.10
CA ALA A 554 12.54 4.51 25.66
C ALA A 554 11.72 4.00 26.84
N VAL A 555 11.12 2.81 26.73
CA VAL A 555 10.42 2.14 27.83
C VAL A 555 11.37 1.87 28.99
N ALA A 556 12.56 1.32 28.71
CA ALA A 556 13.56 1.05 29.75
C ALA A 556 14.05 2.33 30.45
N ALA A 557 14.22 3.43 29.70
CA ALA A 557 14.58 4.72 30.27
C ALA A 557 13.46 5.27 31.16
N ALA A 558 12.20 5.18 30.74
CA ALA A 558 11.04 5.60 31.52
C ALA A 558 10.93 4.82 32.84
N ILE A 559 11.07 3.49 32.80
CA ILE A 559 11.04 2.63 34.00
C ILE A 559 12.17 2.99 34.98
N ARG A 560 13.35 3.39 34.46
CA ARG A 560 14.50 3.80 35.28
C ARG A 560 14.46 5.26 35.73
N GLY A 561 13.44 6.03 35.35
CA GLY A 561 13.35 7.47 35.64
C GLY A 561 14.38 8.33 34.88
N HIS A 562 14.95 7.82 33.80
CA HIS A 562 15.89 8.58 32.97
C HIS A 562 15.13 9.45 31.95
N GLY A 563 15.31 10.77 32.02
CA GLY A 563 14.65 11.73 31.09
C GLY A 563 15.19 11.74 29.66
N ALA A 564 16.15 10.87 29.32
CA ALA A 564 16.78 10.81 28.01
C ALA A 564 17.13 9.38 27.63
N VAL A 565 16.91 9.04 26.36
CA VAL A 565 17.38 7.78 25.77
C VAL A 565 18.79 8.00 25.22
N GLU A 566 19.72 7.13 25.60
CA GLU A 566 21.11 7.18 25.15
C GLU A 566 21.52 5.91 24.42
N VAL A 567 22.26 6.07 23.33
CA VAL A 567 22.79 4.98 22.51
C VAL A 567 24.27 5.24 22.24
N ALA A 568 25.13 4.30 22.66
CA ALA A 568 26.58 4.39 22.48
C ALA A 568 27.18 5.73 22.97
N GLY A 569 26.74 6.22 24.14
CA GLY A 569 27.19 7.47 24.74
C GLY A 569 26.67 8.74 24.05
N ARG A 570 25.58 8.64 23.27
CA ARG A 570 24.95 9.78 22.60
C ARG A 570 23.46 9.83 22.92
N ARG A 571 22.97 11.03 23.27
CA ARG A 571 21.54 11.29 23.50
C ARG A 571 20.76 11.24 22.20
N VAL A 572 19.65 10.50 22.19
CA VAL A 572 18.73 10.41 21.06
C VAL A 572 17.71 11.56 21.14
N PRO A 573 17.52 12.34 20.06
CA PRO A 573 16.50 13.39 20.03
C PRO A 573 15.07 12.84 20.17
N HIS A 574 14.20 13.51 20.95
CA HIS A 574 12.79 13.12 21.12
C HIS A 574 12.02 12.97 19.80
N ARG A 575 12.33 13.80 18.79
CA ARG A 575 11.75 13.67 17.43
C ARG A 575 11.92 12.29 16.82
N SER A 576 13.04 11.61 17.10
CA SER A 576 13.30 10.25 16.59
C SER A 576 12.44 9.22 17.31
N ILE A 577 12.19 9.40 18.61
CA ILE A 577 11.32 8.54 19.42
C ILE A 577 9.86 8.70 18.96
N TYR A 578 9.38 9.94 18.79
CA TYR A 578 8.02 10.19 18.28
C TYR A 578 7.81 9.61 16.88
N ARG A 579 8.80 9.75 15.99
CA ARG A 579 8.75 9.15 14.65
C ARG A 579 8.73 7.63 14.73
N ALA A 580 9.51 7.03 15.62
CA ALA A 580 9.52 5.58 15.84
C ALA A 580 8.14 5.09 16.35
N ALA A 581 7.56 5.79 17.33
CA ALA A 581 6.24 5.48 17.88
C ALA A 581 5.15 5.58 16.80
N ALA A 582 5.14 6.67 16.02
CA ALA A 582 4.17 6.85 14.94
C ALA A 582 4.25 5.72 13.89
N VAL A 583 5.45 5.31 13.49
CA VAL A 583 5.63 4.18 12.55
C VAL A 583 5.13 2.87 13.16
N ALA A 584 5.41 2.62 14.44
CA ALA A 584 4.95 1.41 15.10
C ALA A 584 3.43 1.35 15.25
N THR A 585 2.81 2.44 15.68
CA THR A 585 1.35 2.54 15.79
C THR A 585 0.67 2.38 14.43
N LEU A 586 1.18 3.03 13.38
CA LEU A 586 0.64 2.87 12.03
C LEU A 586 0.80 1.44 11.51
N GLY A 587 1.94 0.80 11.77
CA GLY A 587 2.16 -0.60 11.43
C GLY A 587 1.16 -1.53 12.13
N LEU A 588 0.91 -1.32 13.42
CA LEU A 588 -0.06 -2.10 14.18
C LEU A 588 -1.50 -1.90 13.66
N LEU A 589 -1.89 -0.65 13.39
CA LEU A 589 -3.20 -0.35 12.79
C LEU A 589 -3.37 -1.00 11.41
N ALA A 590 -2.30 -1.04 10.60
CA ALA A 590 -2.33 -1.72 9.31
C ALA A 590 -2.50 -3.24 9.47
N VAL A 591 -1.83 -3.87 10.45
CA VAL A 591 -2.01 -5.30 10.76
C VAL A 591 -3.45 -5.58 11.17
N LEU A 592 -4.01 -4.78 12.08
CA LEU A 592 -5.39 -4.93 12.54
C LEU A 592 -6.39 -4.76 11.39
N GLY A 593 -6.25 -3.69 10.60
CA GLY A 593 -7.12 -3.42 9.46
C GLY A 593 -7.02 -4.48 8.36
N GLY A 594 -5.81 -4.91 8.01
CA GLY A 594 -5.59 -5.98 7.03
C GLY A 594 -6.18 -7.32 7.48
N THR A 595 -5.96 -7.67 8.75
CA THR A 595 -6.50 -8.92 9.32
C THR A 595 -8.02 -8.92 9.32
N LEU A 596 -8.65 -7.79 9.68
CA LEU A 596 -10.10 -7.64 9.63
C LEU A 596 -10.64 -7.79 8.19
N ILE A 597 -10.00 -7.15 7.20
CA ILE A 597 -10.42 -7.26 5.79
C ILE A 597 -10.31 -8.72 5.31
N VAL A 598 -9.22 -9.41 5.62
CA VAL A 598 -9.02 -10.81 5.21
C VAL A 598 -10.04 -11.72 5.88
N GLN A 599 -10.30 -11.57 7.18
CA GLN A 599 -11.30 -12.39 7.89
C GLN A 599 -12.74 -12.14 7.42
N LEU A 600 -13.07 -10.91 7.01
CA LEU A 600 -14.40 -10.59 6.47
C LEU A 600 -14.62 -11.14 5.05
N THR A 601 -13.55 -11.38 4.29
CA THR A 601 -13.64 -11.75 2.88
C THR A 601 -13.27 -13.20 2.62
N GLN A 602 -12.41 -13.81 3.44
CA GLN A 602 -11.90 -15.16 3.27
C GLN A 602 -12.34 -16.07 4.42
N PRO A 603 -12.65 -17.35 4.17
CA PRO A 603 -12.95 -18.34 5.20
C PRO A 603 -11.67 -18.87 5.86
N LEU A 604 -10.80 -17.97 6.33
CA LEU A 604 -9.54 -18.32 7.00
C LEU A 604 -9.68 -18.25 8.52
N GLU A 605 -8.98 -19.15 9.22
CA GLU A 605 -8.88 -19.07 10.67
C GLU A 605 -8.18 -17.77 11.11
N PRO A 606 -8.54 -17.20 12.29
CA PRO A 606 -8.00 -15.92 12.73
C PRO A 606 -6.47 -15.87 12.79
N VAL A 607 -5.83 -16.95 13.25
CA VAL A 607 -4.37 -17.06 13.36
C VAL A 607 -3.72 -17.08 11.97
N THR A 608 -4.30 -17.84 11.02
CA THR A 608 -3.85 -17.89 9.63
C THR A 608 -3.99 -16.53 8.95
N ALA A 609 -5.14 -15.88 9.07
CA ALA A 609 -5.33 -14.54 8.51
C ALA A 609 -4.32 -13.52 9.09
N LEU A 610 -4.10 -13.54 10.41
CA LEU A 610 -3.13 -12.66 11.06
C LEU A 610 -1.70 -12.95 10.60
N PHE A 611 -1.32 -14.22 10.48
CA PHE A 611 0.00 -14.65 10.01
C PHE A 611 0.26 -14.17 8.57
N GLU A 612 -0.69 -14.39 7.66
CA GLU A 612 -0.61 -13.96 6.26
C GLU A 612 -0.49 -12.44 6.15
N VAL A 613 -1.26 -11.68 6.93
CA VAL A 613 -1.22 -10.21 6.91
C VAL A 613 0.08 -9.67 7.49
N ILE A 614 0.58 -10.23 8.60
CA ILE A 614 1.89 -9.86 9.16
C ILE A 614 3.00 -10.21 8.17
N SER A 615 2.92 -11.37 7.51
CA SER A 615 3.88 -11.77 6.47
C SER A 615 3.86 -10.81 5.28
N ALA A 616 2.67 -10.41 4.81
CA ALA A 616 2.52 -9.46 3.73
C ALA A 616 3.05 -8.07 4.10
N LEU A 617 2.62 -7.49 5.23
CA LEU A 617 3.07 -6.17 5.70
C LEU A 617 4.56 -6.14 6.08
N GLY A 618 5.07 -7.24 6.61
CA GLY A 618 6.49 -7.42 6.91
C GLY A 618 7.34 -7.66 5.66
N THR A 619 6.71 -7.93 4.51
CA THR A 619 7.34 -8.45 3.28
C THR A 619 8.21 -9.67 3.55
N VAL A 620 7.65 -10.64 4.27
CA VAL A 620 8.39 -11.83 4.73
C VAL A 620 8.25 -13.00 3.80
N GLY A 621 7.05 -13.37 3.35
CA GLY A 621 6.86 -14.46 2.40
C GLY A 621 6.68 -15.83 3.00
N LEU A 622 6.73 -15.95 4.33
CA LEU A 622 6.30 -17.19 4.97
C LEU A 622 4.77 -17.29 4.94
N THR A 623 4.26 -18.50 4.71
CA THR A 623 2.84 -18.83 4.76
C THR A 623 2.64 -20.08 5.61
N ILE A 624 1.49 -20.17 6.28
CA ILE A 624 0.99 -21.40 6.92
C ILE A 624 -0.21 -21.96 6.16
N GLY A 625 -0.18 -21.84 4.82
CA GLY A 625 -1.19 -22.37 3.91
C GLY A 625 -2.33 -21.40 3.55
N GLY A 626 -2.32 -20.17 4.06
CA GLY A 626 -3.37 -19.20 3.77
C GLY A 626 -3.30 -18.61 2.36
N THR A 627 -2.08 -18.38 1.83
CA THR A 627 -1.89 -17.70 0.54
C THR A 627 -2.54 -18.44 -0.63
N GLY A 628 -2.39 -19.77 -0.67
CA GLY A 628 -2.94 -20.60 -1.75
C GLY A 628 -4.47 -20.69 -1.75
N ALA A 629 -5.11 -20.39 -0.63
CA ALA A 629 -6.57 -20.46 -0.47
C ALA A 629 -7.29 -19.12 -0.77
N LEU A 630 -6.54 -18.06 -1.13
CA LEU A 630 -7.11 -16.73 -1.33
C LEU A 630 -7.93 -16.65 -2.63
N ASP A 631 -9.13 -16.10 -2.54
CA ASP A 631 -9.91 -15.68 -3.71
C ASP A 631 -9.36 -14.37 -4.32
N ALA A 632 -10.05 -13.85 -5.34
CA ALA A 632 -9.60 -12.63 -6.02
C ALA A 632 -9.51 -11.40 -5.10
N VAL A 633 -10.40 -11.27 -4.11
CA VAL A 633 -10.41 -10.15 -3.17
C VAL A 633 -9.34 -10.32 -2.10
N GLY A 634 -9.15 -11.55 -1.60
CA GLY A 634 -8.06 -11.89 -0.69
C GLY A 634 -6.69 -11.60 -1.31
N LYS A 635 -6.49 -12.01 -2.56
CA LYS A 635 -5.26 -11.70 -3.33
C LYS A 635 -5.03 -10.19 -3.42
N LEU A 636 -6.07 -9.39 -3.69
CA LEU A 636 -5.96 -7.93 -3.74
C LEU A 636 -5.65 -7.29 -2.39
N ALA A 637 -6.28 -7.76 -1.31
CA ALA A 637 -6.02 -7.28 0.04
C ALA A 637 -4.56 -7.55 0.46
N ILE A 638 -4.06 -8.75 0.18
CA ILE A 638 -2.67 -9.12 0.47
C ILE A 638 -1.69 -8.35 -0.43
N MET A 639 -2.01 -8.10 -1.71
CA MET A 639 -1.20 -7.21 -2.58
C MET A 639 -1.06 -5.80 -2.00
N VAL A 640 -2.15 -5.22 -1.48
CA VAL A 640 -2.10 -3.90 -0.82
C VAL A 640 -1.24 -3.95 0.45
N CYS A 641 -1.34 -5.02 1.24
CA CYS A 641 -0.51 -5.21 2.43
C CYS A 641 0.98 -5.30 2.08
N MET A 642 1.35 -6.10 1.07
CA MET A 642 2.73 -6.19 0.56
C MET A 642 3.27 -4.83 0.12
N PHE A 643 2.47 -4.11 -0.67
CA PHE A 643 2.84 -2.79 -1.17
C PHE A 643 3.02 -1.76 -0.04
N ALA A 644 2.08 -1.73 0.93
CA ALA A 644 2.15 -0.83 2.07
C ALA A 644 3.37 -1.14 2.97
N GLY A 645 3.67 -2.43 3.16
CA GLY A 645 4.86 -2.92 3.85
C GLY A 645 6.16 -2.43 3.21
N ARG A 646 6.27 -2.56 1.89
CA ARG A 646 7.46 -2.14 1.14
C ARG A 646 7.67 -0.64 1.12
N VAL A 647 6.62 0.12 0.79
CA VAL A 647 6.67 1.59 0.74
C VAL A 647 6.96 2.18 2.12
N GLY A 648 6.52 1.49 3.17
CA GLY A 648 6.72 1.84 4.56
C GLY A 648 5.63 2.80 5.08
N PRO A 649 5.19 2.64 6.35
CA PRO A 649 4.10 3.44 6.92
C PRO A 649 4.38 4.94 6.91
N LEU A 650 5.66 5.32 7.05
CA LEU A 650 6.05 6.71 7.08
C LEU A 650 6.01 7.38 5.71
N THR A 651 6.37 6.68 4.65
CA THR A 651 6.29 7.23 3.29
C THR A 651 4.82 7.45 2.92
N LEU A 652 3.94 6.53 3.33
CA LEU A 652 2.49 6.69 3.20
C LEU A 652 1.97 7.87 4.05
N PHE A 653 2.46 8.02 5.28
CA PHE A 653 2.13 9.18 6.11
C PHE A 653 2.61 10.49 5.48
N MET A 654 3.84 10.55 4.97
CA MET A 654 4.41 11.73 4.29
C MET A 654 3.70 12.03 2.98
N PHE A 655 3.23 11.00 2.27
CA PHE A 655 2.39 11.13 1.07
C PHE A 655 1.07 11.85 1.40
N LEU A 656 0.47 11.50 2.55
CA LEU A 656 -0.79 12.04 3.05
C LEU A 656 -0.61 13.38 3.80
N SER A 657 0.56 13.66 4.35
CA SER A 657 0.82 14.86 5.14
C SER A 657 1.18 16.06 4.26
N HIS A 658 0.56 17.21 4.50
CA HIS A 658 1.01 18.48 3.92
C HIS A 658 2.17 19.05 4.74
N ARG A 659 3.28 19.43 4.09
CA ARG A 659 4.35 20.22 4.71
C ARG A 659 3.76 21.49 5.31
N ARG A 660 3.63 21.55 6.64
CA ARG A 660 3.32 22.79 7.36
C ARG A 660 4.63 23.42 7.79
N LEU A 661 4.82 24.69 7.48
CA LEU A 661 5.92 25.46 8.04
C LEU A 661 5.81 25.43 9.58
N PRO A 662 6.94 25.31 10.31
CA PRO A 662 6.91 25.36 11.77
C PRO A 662 6.22 26.64 12.22
N ALA A 663 5.20 26.51 13.05
CA ALA A 663 4.48 27.66 13.57
C ALA A 663 5.45 28.51 14.41
N VAL A 664 5.47 29.82 14.16
CA VAL A 664 6.32 30.80 14.88
C VAL A 664 5.89 30.95 16.35
N TRP A 665 4.72 30.43 16.70
CA TRP A 665 4.15 30.47 18.05
C TRP A 665 3.90 29.05 18.57
N ARG A 666 4.09 28.87 19.88
CA ARG A 666 3.75 27.63 20.60
C ARG A 666 2.49 27.85 21.42
N ARG A 667 1.72 26.79 21.62
CA ARG A 667 0.58 26.79 22.56
C ARG A 667 1.10 26.57 23.98
N PRO A 668 0.34 26.98 25.01
CA PRO A 668 0.64 26.59 26.38
C PRO A 668 0.71 25.07 26.47
N GLU A 669 1.65 24.58 27.27
CA GLU A 669 1.76 23.17 27.62
C GLU A 669 0.70 22.86 28.69
N GLU A 670 -0.01 21.75 28.49
CA GLU A 670 -0.99 21.22 29.42
C GLU A 670 -0.63 19.77 29.63
N GLU A 671 -0.41 19.37 30.89
CA GLU A 671 -0.20 17.98 31.23
C GLU A 671 -1.53 17.25 31.09
N ILE A 672 -1.53 16.17 30.31
CA ILE A 672 -2.66 15.27 30.15
C ILE A 672 -2.28 14.00 30.89
N ASP A 673 -3.07 13.64 31.89
CA ASP A 673 -2.88 12.39 32.62
C ASP A 673 -3.01 11.21 31.64
N VAL A 674 -1.92 10.46 31.53
CA VAL A 674 -1.86 9.16 30.85
C VAL A 674 -1.55 8.16 31.95
N GLY A 675 -2.38 7.13 32.08
CA GLY A 675 -2.53 6.32 33.30
C GLY A 675 -1.33 5.49 33.75
#